data_AF-A0A9P4IDE6-F1
#
_entry.id   AF-A0A9P4IDE6-F1
#
_cell.length_a   1.000
_cell.length_b   1.000
_cell.length_c   1.000
_cell.angle_alpha   90.00
_cell.angle_beta   90.00
_cell.angle_gamma   90.00
#
_symmetry.space_group_name_H-M   'P 1'
#
loop_
_entity.id
_entity.type
_entity.pdbx_description
1 polymer ?
#
loop_
_entity_poly.entity_id
_entity_poly.type
_entity_poly.pdbx_seq_one_letter_code
_entity_poly.pdbx_strand_id
1 'polypeptide(L)'
;MADPNSTAFPLFLRPSVAKKDNEGSLQRQIQEIVSTKGHLRTVTETSLDADIVADDAGIKVEAQPSIEDEDVDAGDERGTIEHLTKVKQQMVAIIGDAHNTAMLTVDFVSLLLSKYNTQGKSSMSDGLKQSISPGTLAYDQLDIGEPTNVEKSTDELVAQGQRLKGLTAAADNLLSAAGRLEKEVRKETTYWKEVLSVADAGWSVCRVSRNSEMLGVQLGFAEAGPLFRNQGFTVLNSNDDGSLYLHQRVANRQKMIRIRIAQNGKIVGTARLRSELRGERGIEEDISRARDSLFDEELFHEMNIEAQSLTSYGVRWRDSTVHIPMVSQSRDTEILVDLISREDADNTTSPERFVETAQCIATIFKVLMLHTYRQRLLRRSAPPPPITERRRGGPVATIIRPLLNQDIHSAAVRSTRDYLSKLQQLFSRANISFSPSISTPSISSVQNSAGDLIEYLARRCVSTVTVPLPSSVGELKVELRTSLPFTDEEKPGFRPQDRQADQTSTECKLLLPRAAVSLMGLTASMESSKAKVLQRTFYSMQELLSYVDNILALDIAHNVIASMDNMWTATEQDAEVTAPATGGERKATTRFIVSCGSASLRLRWKRDGKGPSGSVEWTREKGDEALREVVQRVMS
;
A
#
# COMPACT_ATOMS: atom_id res chain seq x y z
N MET A 1 98.35 29.07 -32.01
CA MET A 1 97.92 27.83 -31.34
C MET A 1 96.72 27.29 -32.10
N ALA A 2 96.97 26.29 -32.93
CA ALA A 2 95.95 25.47 -33.54
C ALA A 2 95.56 24.38 -32.53
N ASP A 3 94.29 24.03 -32.47
CA ASP A 3 93.86 22.63 -32.59
C ASP A 3 92.38 22.54 -33.00
N PRO A 4 92.01 21.47 -33.71
CA PRO A 4 91.00 21.46 -34.77
C PRO A 4 89.90 20.42 -34.48
N ASN A 5 89.05 20.17 -35.48
CA ASN A 5 88.03 19.11 -35.61
C ASN A 5 86.60 19.64 -35.50
N SER A 6 86.08 20.20 -36.58
CA SER A 6 85.50 19.44 -37.72
C SER A 6 84.07 19.02 -37.41
N THR A 7 83.16 19.74 -38.06
CA THR A 7 82.07 19.15 -38.82
C THR A 7 82.03 17.63 -38.80
N ALA A 8 81.07 17.07 -38.08
CA ALA A 8 80.62 15.71 -38.27
C ALA A 8 79.10 15.73 -38.37
N PHE A 9 78.62 15.74 -39.63
CA PHE A 9 77.29 15.25 -39.97
C PHE A 9 77.08 13.88 -39.33
N PRO A 10 76.02 13.65 -38.53
CA PRO A 10 75.55 12.30 -38.31
C PRO A 10 74.59 11.97 -39.48
N LEU A 11 75.17 11.69 -40.64
CA LEU A 11 74.55 10.77 -41.59
C LEU A 11 74.66 9.37 -40.97
N PHE A 12 73.72 9.06 -40.08
CA PHE A 12 73.45 7.69 -39.69
C PHE A 12 72.00 7.38 -40.05
N LEU A 13 71.80 6.71 -41.19
CA LEU A 13 70.59 5.99 -41.57
C LEU A 13 70.40 4.74 -40.67
N ARG A 14 70.49 4.94 -39.37
CA ARG A 14 69.93 4.07 -38.34
C ARG A 14 69.25 5.01 -37.35
N PRO A 15 67.94 4.86 -37.09
CA PRO A 15 67.30 5.65 -36.06
C PRO A 15 68.05 5.37 -34.75
N SER A 16 68.61 6.41 -34.12
CA SER A 16 68.98 6.28 -32.72
C SER A 16 67.70 5.93 -31.99
N VAL A 17 67.65 4.77 -31.34
CA VAL A 17 66.58 4.47 -30.39
C VAL A 17 66.81 5.41 -29.22
N ALA A 18 66.37 6.66 -29.38
CA ALA A 18 66.01 7.48 -28.25
C ALA A 18 65.01 6.62 -27.49
N LYS A 19 65.37 6.24 -26.25
CA LYS A 19 64.41 5.67 -25.32
C LYS A 19 63.24 6.64 -25.34
N LYS A 20 62.13 6.23 -25.95
CA LYS A 20 60.88 6.95 -25.84
C LYS A 20 60.58 6.89 -24.35
N ASP A 21 60.68 8.02 -23.67
CA ASP A 21 59.98 8.23 -22.42
C ASP A 21 58.49 8.07 -22.78
N ASN A 22 58.02 6.82 -22.73
CA ASN A 22 56.64 6.41 -22.99
C ASN A 22 55.77 6.80 -21.79
N GLU A 23 55.90 8.03 -21.33
CA GLU A 23 54.83 8.72 -20.62
C GLU A 23 54.18 9.65 -21.64
N GLY A 24 53.63 9.07 -22.71
CA GLY A 24 52.61 9.77 -23.47
C GLY A 24 51.53 10.14 -22.46
N SER A 25 51.36 11.44 -22.20
CA SER A 25 50.42 11.97 -21.21
C SER A 25 49.16 11.12 -21.20
N LEU A 26 48.83 10.54 -20.04
CA LEU A 26 47.65 9.69 -19.82
C LEU A 26 46.40 10.26 -20.50
N GLN A 27 46.31 11.58 -20.59
CA GLN A 27 45.25 12.31 -21.30
C GLN A 27 45.16 11.97 -22.80
N ARG A 28 46.29 11.83 -23.51
CA ARG A 28 46.33 11.39 -24.90
C ARG A 28 45.89 9.94 -25.05
N GLN A 29 46.35 9.06 -24.16
CA GLN A 29 45.94 7.64 -24.17
C GLN A 29 44.44 7.51 -23.85
N ILE A 30 43.92 8.28 -22.90
CA ILE A 30 42.48 8.33 -22.61
C ILE A 30 41.71 8.86 -23.81
N GLN A 31 42.17 9.93 -24.48
CA GLN A 31 41.52 10.44 -25.69
C GLN A 31 41.53 9.41 -26.83
N GLU A 32 42.64 8.70 -27.01
CA GLU A 32 42.79 7.66 -28.03
C GLU A 32 41.86 6.47 -27.73
N ILE A 33 41.83 5.99 -26.47
CA ILE A 33 40.91 4.93 -26.03
C ILE A 33 39.45 5.38 -26.18
N VAL A 34 39.13 6.63 -25.84
CA VAL A 34 37.77 7.16 -25.99
C VAL A 34 37.37 7.28 -27.46
N SER A 35 38.30 7.67 -28.34
CA SER A 35 38.04 7.74 -29.77
C SER A 35 37.93 6.37 -30.45
N THR A 36 38.59 5.35 -29.91
CA THR A 36 38.64 4.00 -30.51
C THR A 36 37.57 3.07 -29.94
N LYS A 37 37.28 3.15 -28.64
CA LYS A 37 36.36 2.25 -27.92
C LYS A 37 35.14 2.96 -27.32
N GLY A 38 35.01 4.27 -27.50
CA GLY A 38 33.88 5.04 -26.97
C GLY A 38 34.02 5.32 -25.45
N HIS A 39 32.90 5.33 -24.73
CA HIS A 39 32.92 5.71 -23.32
C HIS A 39 33.67 4.68 -22.44
N LEU A 40 34.62 5.12 -21.60
CA LEU A 40 35.48 4.22 -20.80
C LEU A 40 34.74 3.21 -19.91
N ARG A 41 33.46 3.44 -19.62
CA ARG A 41 32.62 2.56 -18.78
C ARG A 41 32.20 1.28 -19.49
N THR A 42 32.17 1.25 -20.83
CA THR A 42 31.83 0.05 -21.61
C THR A 42 33.04 -0.84 -21.83
N VAL A 43 34.25 -0.33 -21.59
CA VAL A 43 35.49 -1.09 -21.67
C VAL A 43 35.64 -1.95 -20.40
N THR A 44 35.18 -3.20 -20.47
CA THR A 44 35.37 -4.20 -19.42
C THR A 44 36.55 -5.12 -19.74
N GLU A 45 37.20 -5.67 -18.71
CA GLU A 45 38.33 -6.61 -18.85
C GLU A 45 37.95 -7.81 -19.73
N THR A 46 36.73 -8.33 -19.59
CA THR A 46 36.21 -9.43 -20.41
C THR A 46 36.06 -9.05 -21.90
N SER A 47 35.75 -7.78 -22.20
CA SER A 47 35.70 -7.30 -23.59
C SER A 47 37.11 -7.16 -24.18
N LEU A 48 38.07 -6.71 -23.35
CA LEU A 48 39.47 -6.59 -23.78
C LEU A 48 40.12 -7.94 -23.99
N ASP A 49 39.84 -8.93 -23.13
CA ASP A 49 40.35 -10.29 -23.29
C ASP A 49 39.79 -10.94 -24.56
N ALA A 50 38.52 -10.70 -24.87
CA ALA A 50 37.92 -11.15 -26.12
C ALA A 50 38.58 -10.49 -27.34
N ASP A 51 38.87 -9.18 -27.28
CA ASP A 51 39.58 -8.45 -28.33
C ASP A 51 41.03 -8.97 -28.52
N ILE A 52 41.75 -9.24 -27.42
CA ILE A 52 43.12 -9.77 -27.46
C ILE A 52 43.15 -11.17 -28.07
N VAL A 53 42.21 -12.04 -27.67
CA VAL A 53 42.08 -13.38 -28.23
C VAL A 53 41.73 -13.33 -29.72
N ALA A 54 40.92 -12.35 -30.15
CA ALA A 54 40.61 -12.14 -31.55
C ALA A 54 41.83 -11.66 -32.36
N ASP A 55 42.63 -10.73 -31.81
CA ASP A 55 43.87 -10.24 -32.42
C ASP A 55 44.95 -11.34 -32.52
N ASP A 56 45.12 -12.15 -31.47
CA ASP A 56 46.07 -13.27 -31.44
C ASP A 56 45.72 -14.39 -32.42
N ALA A 57 44.42 -14.56 -32.74
CA ALA A 57 43.95 -15.49 -33.75
C ALA A 57 44.24 -15.02 -35.19
N GLY A 58 44.83 -13.83 -35.38
CA GLY A 58 45.10 -13.24 -36.69
C GLY A 58 43.82 -12.89 -37.46
N ILE A 59 42.66 -13.00 -36.81
CA ILE A 59 41.40 -12.45 -37.29
C ILE A 59 41.54 -10.98 -36.96
N LYS A 60 41.98 -10.19 -37.94
CA LYS A 60 41.64 -8.78 -37.94
C LYS A 60 40.12 -8.75 -37.89
N VAL A 61 39.58 -8.60 -36.70
CA VAL A 61 38.31 -7.92 -36.53
C VAL A 61 38.64 -6.55 -37.10
N GLU A 62 38.42 -6.39 -38.42
CA GLU A 62 37.93 -5.11 -38.90
C GLU A 62 36.95 -4.73 -37.82
N ALA A 63 37.31 -3.68 -37.07
CA ALA A 63 36.38 -2.99 -36.22
C ALA A 63 35.09 -3.07 -37.00
N GLN A 64 34.08 -3.76 -36.44
CA GLN A 64 32.75 -3.63 -36.99
C GLN A 64 32.67 -2.13 -37.25
N PRO A 65 32.46 -1.67 -38.51
CA PRO A 65 31.88 -0.35 -38.63
C PRO A 65 30.73 -0.44 -37.66
N SER A 66 30.87 0.29 -36.55
CA SER A 66 29.78 0.63 -35.67
C SER A 66 28.64 0.80 -36.63
N ILE A 67 27.65 -0.10 -36.49
CA ILE A 67 26.38 -0.13 -37.20
C ILE A 67 26.34 1.12 -38.07
N GLU A 68 26.60 0.94 -39.39
CA GLU A 68 26.38 1.99 -40.39
C GLU A 68 25.31 2.87 -39.82
N ASP A 69 25.67 4.13 -39.54
CA ASP A 69 24.76 5.14 -39.04
C ASP A 69 23.40 4.82 -39.64
N GLU A 70 22.54 4.17 -38.85
CA GLU A 70 21.17 3.85 -39.24
C GLU A 70 20.53 5.20 -39.18
N ASP A 71 20.80 6.03 -40.21
CA ASP A 71 20.61 7.48 -40.27
C ASP A 71 20.26 7.98 -38.87
N VAL A 72 21.23 7.98 -37.93
CA VAL A 72 20.96 8.53 -36.60
C VAL A 72 20.73 9.98 -36.93
N ASP A 73 19.43 10.29 -37.04
CA ASP A 73 18.93 11.47 -37.71
C ASP A 73 19.79 12.60 -37.20
N ALA A 74 20.41 13.36 -38.09
CA ALA A 74 21.23 14.51 -37.73
C ALA A 74 20.45 15.55 -36.89
N GLY A 75 19.20 15.26 -36.49
CA GLY A 75 18.46 15.80 -35.36
C GLY A 75 18.97 15.45 -33.95
N ASP A 76 19.47 14.25 -33.65
CA ASP A 76 19.76 13.85 -32.25
C ASP A 76 21.04 14.49 -31.69
N GLU A 77 22.07 14.68 -32.51
CA GLU A 77 23.25 15.45 -32.11
C GLU A 77 22.94 16.94 -31.93
N ARG A 78 21.91 17.47 -32.63
CA ARG A 78 21.57 18.90 -32.57
C ARG A 78 21.02 19.34 -31.21
N GLY A 79 20.46 18.41 -30.44
CA GLY A 79 19.86 18.65 -29.12
C GLY A 79 20.82 18.52 -27.94
N THR A 80 22.01 17.95 -28.14
CA THR A 80 22.96 17.76 -27.04
C THR A 80 23.46 19.11 -26.54
N ILE A 81 23.53 19.31 -25.22
CA ILE A 81 23.99 20.56 -24.59
C ILE A 81 25.34 21.00 -25.17
N GLU A 82 26.22 20.05 -25.46
CA GLU A 82 27.51 20.29 -26.09
C GLU A 82 27.38 20.88 -27.50
N HIS A 83 26.50 20.34 -28.34
CA HIS A 83 26.23 20.89 -29.67
C HIS A 83 25.66 22.31 -29.56
N LEU A 84 24.69 22.55 -28.67
CA LEU A 84 24.16 23.90 -28.42
C LEU A 84 25.25 24.88 -27.96
N THR A 85 26.16 24.44 -27.09
CA THR A 85 27.29 25.29 -26.67
C THR A 85 28.28 25.55 -27.79
N LYS A 86 28.56 24.57 -28.65
CA LYS A 86 29.41 24.72 -29.84
C LYS A 86 28.78 25.69 -30.84
N VAL A 87 27.51 25.53 -31.17
CA VAL A 87 26.77 26.46 -32.06
C VAL A 87 26.75 27.86 -31.47
N LYS A 88 26.53 28.01 -30.16
CA LYS A 88 26.61 29.30 -29.48
C LYS A 88 28.00 29.93 -29.59
N GLN A 89 29.06 29.15 -29.40
CA GLN A 89 30.43 29.65 -29.54
C GLN A 89 30.74 30.10 -30.97
N GLN A 90 30.32 29.31 -31.98
CA GLN A 90 30.47 29.66 -33.39
C GLN A 90 29.71 30.95 -33.72
N MET A 91 28.47 31.08 -33.24
CA MET A 91 27.67 32.29 -33.42
C MET A 91 28.36 33.51 -32.80
N VAL A 92 28.90 33.39 -31.58
CA VAL A 92 29.63 34.48 -30.92
C VAL A 92 30.90 34.85 -31.68
N ALA A 93 31.63 33.87 -32.23
CA ALA A 93 32.83 34.12 -33.03
C ALA A 93 32.49 34.91 -34.31
N ILE A 94 31.50 34.46 -35.08
CA ILE A 94 31.07 35.14 -36.32
C ILE A 94 30.57 36.56 -36.02
N ILE A 95 29.78 36.74 -34.95
CA ILE A 95 29.32 38.07 -34.53
C ILE A 95 30.50 38.93 -34.08
N GLY A 96 31.47 38.35 -33.37
CA GLY A 96 32.69 39.04 -32.96
C GLY A 96 33.51 39.54 -34.14
N ASP A 97 33.70 38.70 -35.16
CA ASP A 97 34.44 39.06 -36.37
C ASP A 97 33.72 40.15 -37.18
N ALA A 98 32.40 40.02 -37.36
CA ALA A 98 31.57 41.03 -38.00
C ALA A 98 31.58 42.37 -37.21
N HIS A 99 31.57 42.30 -35.88
CA HIS A 99 31.66 43.48 -35.03
C HIS A 99 33.04 44.15 -35.15
N ASN A 100 34.12 43.38 -35.12
CA ASN A 100 35.48 43.90 -35.25
C ASN A 100 35.70 44.58 -36.60
N THR A 101 35.24 43.97 -37.69
CA THR A 101 35.31 44.57 -39.04
C THR A 101 34.47 45.85 -39.13
N ALA A 102 33.29 45.88 -38.53
CA ALA A 102 32.49 47.10 -38.43
C ALA A 102 33.21 48.20 -37.63
N MET A 103 33.81 47.86 -36.48
CA MET A 103 34.59 48.81 -35.67
C MET A 103 35.81 49.35 -36.42
N LEU A 104 36.55 48.51 -37.15
CA LEU A 104 37.65 48.94 -38.01
C LEU A 104 37.18 49.89 -39.11
N THR A 105 36.01 49.65 -39.68
CA THR A 105 35.41 50.51 -40.71
C THR A 105 35.00 51.86 -40.11
N VAL A 106 34.38 51.85 -38.93
CA VAL A 106 34.03 53.07 -38.18
C VAL A 106 35.29 53.86 -37.87
N ASP A 107 36.36 53.21 -37.39
CA ASP A 107 37.65 53.83 -37.10
C ASP A 107 38.29 54.45 -38.35
N PHE A 108 38.26 53.75 -39.49
CA PHE A 108 38.77 54.26 -40.76
C PHE A 108 38.02 55.51 -41.24
N VAL A 109 36.68 55.46 -41.26
CA VAL A 109 35.84 56.61 -41.65
C VAL A 109 35.99 57.77 -40.66
N SER A 110 36.07 57.46 -39.37
CA SER A 110 36.25 58.46 -38.32
C SER A 110 37.60 59.17 -38.43
N LEU A 111 38.67 58.45 -38.78
CA LEU A 111 39.99 59.02 -39.03
C LEU A 111 39.99 59.93 -40.26
N LEU A 112 39.30 59.55 -41.35
CA LEU A 112 39.13 60.39 -42.54
C LEU A 112 38.33 61.67 -42.23
N LEU A 113 37.25 61.55 -41.45
CA LEU A 113 36.40 62.69 -41.04
C LEU A 113 37.07 63.58 -39.99
N SER A 114 38.00 63.06 -39.19
CA SER A 114 38.64 63.80 -38.09
C SER A 114 39.42 65.05 -38.52
N LYS A 115 39.74 65.15 -39.83
CA LYS A 115 40.35 66.34 -40.45
C LYS A 115 39.36 67.50 -40.59
N TYR A 116 38.08 67.22 -40.82
CA TYR A 116 37.07 68.21 -41.19
C TYR A 116 35.98 68.38 -40.12
N ASN A 117 35.74 67.35 -39.29
CA ASN A 117 34.70 67.35 -38.28
C ASN A 117 35.21 66.81 -36.94
N THR A 118 34.91 67.53 -35.86
CA THR A 118 35.27 67.14 -34.48
C THR A 118 34.55 65.87 -34.01
N GLN A 119 33.39 65.54 -34.59
CA GLN A 119 32.65 64.28 -34.31
C GLN A 119 33.39 63.03 -34.79
N GLY A 120 34.27 63.14 -35.79
CA GLY A 120 35.13 62.02 -36.18
C GLY A 120 36.11 61.64 -35.06
N LYS A 121 36.54 62.60 -34.24
CA LYS A 121 37.46 62.33 -33.13
C LYS A 121 36.77 61.61 -31.96
N SER A 122 35.46 61.78 -31.76
CA SER A 122 34.75 61.11 -30.67
C SER A 122 34.41 59.66 -31.02
N SER A 123 34.13 59.36 -32.28
CA SER A 123 33.76 58.01 -32.76
C SER A 123 34.96 57.08 -32.98
N MET A 124 36.19 57.56 -32.89
CA MET A 124 37.40 56.73 -32.96
C MET A 124 37.61 55.93 -31.68
N SER A 125 38.12 54.71 -31.80
CA SER A 125 38.61 53.90 -30.71
C SER A 125 39.82 54.54 -30.01
N ASP A 126 39.97 54.32 -28.71
CA ASP A 126 41.04 54.94 -27.92
C ASP A 126 42.43 54.38 -28.27
N GLY A 127 42.51 53.12 -28.72
CA GLY A 127 43.75 52.54 -29.22
C GLY A 127 44.26 53.22 -30.51
N LEU A 128 43.34 53.64 -31.38
CA LEU A 128 43.70 54.38 -32.59
C LEU A 128 44.10 55.83 -32.28
N LYS A 129 43.41 56.50 -31.35
CA LYS A 129 43.74 57.87 -30.93
C LYS A 129 45.15 57.99 -30.34
N GLN A 130 45.61 56.96 -29.65
CA GLN A 130 46.94 56.94 -29.02
C GLN A 130 48.05 56.67 -30.04
N SER A 131 47.76 55.91 -31.10
CA SER A 131 48.77 55.52 -32.11
C SER A 131 48.89 56.52 -33.25
N ILE A 132 47.81 57.20 -33.63
CA ILE A 132 47.78 58.07 -34.81
C ILE A 132 47.08 59.39 -34.48
N SER A 133 47.71 60.50 -34.87
CA SER A 133 47.10 61.83 -34.75
C SER A 133 45.88 61.97 -35.67
N PRO A 134 44.81 62.65 -35.23
CA PRO A 134 43.64 62.87 -36.08
C PRO A 134 44.00 63.69 -37.33
N GLY A 135 43.39 63.35 -38.46
CA GLY A 135 43.56 64.01 -39.75
C GLY A 135 44.66 63.44 -40.65
N THR A 136 45.16 62.24 -40.34
CA THR A 136 46.25 61.60 -41.09
C THR A 136 45.82 61.11 -42.48
N LEU A 137 44.55 60.71 -42.66
CA LEU A 137 44.00 60.35 -43.97
C LEU A 137 43.33 61.55 -44.64
N ALA A 138 43.53 61.66 -45.94
CA ALA A 138 42.79 62.53 -46.84
C ALA A 138 42.23 61.68 -47.98
N TYR A 139 41.14 62.14 -48.59
CA TYR A 139 40.65 61.58 -49.84
C TYR A 139 41.14 62.46 -50.99
N ASP A 140 41.42 61.84 -52.13
CA ASP A 140 41.77 62.52 -53.37
C ASP A 140 40.84 62.03 -54.47
N GLN A 141 40.48 62.91 -55.39
CA GLN A 141 39.61 62.56 -56.50
C GLN A 141 40.48 61.95 -57.60
N LEU A 142 40.55 60.63 -57.61
CA LEU A 142 41.16 59.88 -58.70
C LEU A 142 40.10 59.62 -59.77
N ASP A 143 40.40 59.98 -61.03
CA ASP A 143 39.61 59.55 -62.18
C ASP A 143 39.90 58.07 -62.44
N ILE A 144 39.29 57.20 -61.64
CA ILE A 144 39.21 55.77 -61.92
C ILE A 144 38.36 55.66 -63.18
N GLY A 145 38.98 55.26 -64.30
CA GLY A 145 38.28 55.07 -65.57
C GLY A 145 37.04 54.21 -65.36
N GLU A 146 35.93 54.53 -66.04
CA GLU A 146 34.71 53.75 -65.90
C GLU A 146 35.01 52.27 -66.08
N PRO A 147 34.52 51.38 -65.18
CA PRO A 147 34.75 49.96 -65.34
C PRO A 147 34.23 49.53 -66.71
N THR A 148 34.95 48.61 -67.34
CA THR A 148 34.65 48.19 -68.70
C THR A 148 33.20 47.70 -68.74
N ASN A 149 32.43 47.97 -69.80
CA ASN A 149 31.03 47.51 -69.89
C ASN A 149 30.88 45.99 -69.65
N VAL A 150 31.92 45.22 -69.95
CA VAL A 150 32.01 43.78 -69.66
C VAL A 150 32.05 43.52 -68.15
N GLU A 151 32.86 44.26 -67.38
CA GLU A 151 33.00 44.10 -65.92
C GLU A 151 31.71 44.49 -65.19
N LYS A 152 31.08 45.60 -65.60
CA LYS A 152 29.77 46.03 -65.07
C LYS A 152 28.70 44.95 -65.31
N SER A 153 28.66 44.40 -66.53
CA SER A 153 27.71 43.34 -66.87
C SER A 153 27.97 42.05 -66.09
N THR A 154 29.23 41.67 -65.87
CA THR A 154 29.56 40.49 -65.06
C THR A 154 29.19 40.68 -63.59
N ASP A 155 29.44 41.86 -63.00
CA ASP A 155 29.09 42.14 -61.61
C ASP A 155 27.58 42.16 -61.39
N GLU A 156 26.82 42.74 -62.34
CA GLU A 156 25.35 42.70 -62.31
C GLU A 156 24.82 41.26 -62.39
N LEU A 157 25.39 40.44 -63.28
CA LEU A 157 25.03 39.02 -63.39
C LEU A 157 25.37 38.24 -62.12
N VAL A 158 26.54 38.50 -61.50
CA VAL A 158 26.93 37.88 -60.23
C VAL A 158 25.98 38.31 -59.10
N ALA A 159 25.63 39.59 -59.01
CA ALA A 159 24.69 40.10 -58.01
C ALA A 159 23.29 39.48 -58.19
N GLN A 160 22.80 39.38 -59.43
CA GLN A 160 21.54 38.71 -59.74
C GLN A 160 21.61 37.22 -59.38
N GLY A 161 22.69 36.53 -59.74
CA GLY A 161 22.92 35.13 -59.39
C GLY A 161 22.96 34.88 -57.88
N GLN A 162 23.63 35.73 -57.11
CA GLN A 162 23.66 35.66 -55.65
C GLN A 162 22.28 35.88 -55.04
N ARG A 163 21.49 36.83 -55.56
CA ARG A 163 20.11 37.06 -55.12
C ARG A 163 19.20 35.86 -55.40
N LEU A 164 19.29 35.28 -56.60
CA LEU A 164 18.54 34.08 -56.96
C LEU A 164 18.94 32.88 -56.09
N LYS A 165 20.24 32.69 -55.83
CA LYS A 165 20.74 31.65 -54.93
C LYS A 165 20.25 31.84 -53.50
N GLY A 166 20.22 33.08 -53.01
CA GLY A 166 19.66 33.39 -51.69
C GLY A 166 18.16 33.12 -51.60
N LEU A 167 17.40 33.47 -52.65
CA LEU A 167 15.95 33.28 -52.68
C LEU A 167 15.56 31.80 -52.82
N THR A 168 16.30 31.03 -53.63
CA THR A 168 16.13 29.57 -53.73
C THR A 168 16.45 28.88 -52.42
N ALA A 169 17.59 29.19 -51.79
CA ALA A 169 17.93 28.66 -50.47
C ALA A 169 16.89 29.02 -49.39
N ALA A 170 16.33 30.24 -49.43
CA ALA A 170 15.25 30.63 -48.53
C ALA A 170 13.97 29.82 -48.79
N ALA A 171 13.60 29.60 -50.05
CA ALA A 171 12.44 28.78 -50.41
C ALA A 171 12.61 27.32 -49.95
N ASP A 172 13.79 26.72 -50.18
CA ASP A 172 14.10 25.35 -49.75
C ASP A 172 14.08 25.23 -48.22
N ASN A 173 14.63 26.22 -47.51
CA ASN A 173 14.59 26.27 -46.05
C ASN A 173 13.15 26.37 -45.52
N LEU A 174 12.31 27.21 -46.13
CA LEU A 174 10.91 27.35 -45.74
C LEU A 174 10.12 26.06 -46.01
N LEU A 175 10.36 25.38 -47.13
CA LEU A 175 9.74 24.08 -47.42
C LEU A 175 10.19 23.00 -46.44
N SER A 176 11.49 22.95 -46.11
CA SER A 176 11.99 22.01 -45.10
C SER A 176 11.43 22.27 -43.71
N ALA A 177 11.28 23.55 -43.32
CA ALA A 177 10.67 23.96 -42.06
C ALA A 177 9.17 23.62 -42.03
N ALA A 178 8.45 23.85 -43.14
CA ALA A 178 7.05 23.47 -43.27
C ALA A 178 6.87 21.95 -43.13
N GLY A 179 7.73 21.14 -43.77
CA GLY A 179 7.69 19.68 -43.64
C GLY A 179 7.97 19.19 -42.22
N ARG A 180 8.87 19.86 -41.47
CA ARG A 180 9.10 19.57 -40.05
C ARG A 180 7.89 19.93 -39.19
N LEU A 181 7.32 21.10 -39.39
CA LEU A 181 6.11 21.53 -38.68
C LEU A 181 4.94 20.61 -38.96
N GLU A 182 4.78 20.13 -40.20
CA GLU A 182 3.73 19.17 -40.53
C GLU A 182 3.89 17.85 -39.76
N LYS A 183 5.12 17.34 -39.63
CA LYS A 183 5.40 16.14 -38.83
C LYS A 183 5.04 16.37 -37.36
N GLU A 184 5.43 17.50 -36.78
CA GLU A 184 5.09 17.84 -35.39
C GLU A 184 3.58 18.03 -35.19
N VAL A 185 2.89 18.68 -36.13
CA VAL A 185 1.42 18.80 -36.09
C VAL A 185 0.75 17.43 -36.14
N ARG A 186 1.27 16.47 -36.90
CA ARG A 186 0.74 15.10 -36.92
C ARG A 186 0.92 14.40 -35.57
N LYS A 187 2.10 14.52 -34.94
CA LYS A 187 2.37 13.99 -33.59
C LYS A 187 1.50 14.67 -32.53
N GLU A 188 1.29 15.97 -32.64
CA GLU A 188 0.43 16.71 -31.73
C GLU A 188 -1.05 16.32 -31.92
N THR A 189 -1.46 16.07 -33.15
CA THR A 189 -2.82 15.58 -33.44
C THR A 189 -3.07 14.18 -32.85
N THR A 190 -2.09 13.27 -32.92
CA THR A 190 -2.19 11.95 -32.27
C THR A 190 -2.22 12.10 -30.74
N TYR A 191 -1.34 12.93 -30.18
CA TYR A 191 -1.32 13.25 -28.75
C TYR A 191 -2.68 13.77 -28.26
N TRP A 192 -3.23 14.81 -28.88
CA TRP A 192 -4.50 15.39 -28.45
C TRP A 192 -5.68 14.43 -28.63
N LYS A 193 -5.65 13.58 -29.67
CA LYS A 193 -6.66 12.54 -29.87
C LYS A 193 -6.66 11.54 -28.71
N GLU A 194 -5.50 11.14 -28.21
CA GLU A 194 -5.39 10.22 -27.08
C GLU A 194 -5.67 10.92 -25.73
N VAL A 195 -5.32 12.20 -25.57
CA VAL A 195 -5.73 12.97 -24.39
C VAL A 195 -7.26 13.09 -24.33
N LEU A 196 -7.90 13.31 -25.48
CA LEU A 196 -9.36 13.33 -25.59
C LEU A 196 -9.97 11.98 -25.25
N SER A 197 -9.40 10.85 -25.70
CA SER A 197 -9.92 9.53 -25.33
C SER A 197 -9.84 9.26 -23.82
N VAL A 198 -8.77 9.73 -23.17
CA VAL A 198 -8.61 9.66 -21.69
C VAL A 198 -9.64 10.55 -20.98
N ALA A 199 -9.88 11.76 -21.48
CA ALA A 199 -10.87 12.67 -20.91
C ALA A 199 -12.31 12.16 -21.10
N ASP A 200 -12.62 11.61 -22.28
CA ASP A 200 -13.93 11.01 -22.61
C ASP A 200 -14.21 9.76 -21.76
N ALA A 201 -13.17 9.00 -21.39
CA ALA A 201 -13.26 7.90 -20.43
C ALA A 201 -13.54 8.38 -18.98
N GLY A 202 -13.58 9.69 -18.73
CA GLY A 202 -13.96 10.28 -17.44
C GLY A 202 -12.80 10.51 -16.46
N TRP A 203 -11.55 10.41 -16.92
CA TRP A 203 -10.38 10.72 -16.09
C TRP A 203 -10.15 12.23 -15.99
N SER A 204 -9.78 12.71 -14.80
CA SER A 204 -9.47 14.13 -14.62
C SER A 204 -8.06 14.45 -15.10
N VAL A 205 -7.98 15.19 -16.21
CA VAL A 205 -6.75 15.73 -16.77
C VAL A 205 -6.51 17.13 -16.21
N CYS A 206 -5.33 17.39 -15.67
CA CYS A 206 -4.93 18.67 -15.07
C CYS A 206 -3.54 19.09 -15.57
N ARG A 207 -3.28 20.40 -15.63
CA ARG A 207 -1.95 20.93 -15.95
C ARG A 207 -0.98 20.69 -14.80
N VAL A 208 0.26 20.34 -15.13
CA VAL A 208 1.32 20.13 -14.12
C VAL A 208 1.75 21.49 -13.56
N SER A 209 1.69 21.67 -12.24
CA SER A 209 2.02 22.98 -11.61
C SER A 209 3.47 23.44 -11.86
N ARG A 210 4.41 22.52 -12.11
CA ARG A 210 5.84 22.84 -12.36
C ARG A 210 6.13 23.15 -13.83
N ASN A 211 5.40 22.53 -14.75
CA ASN A 211 5.51 22.72 -16.19
C ASN A 211 4.11 22.91 -16.77
N SER A 212 3.71 24.16 -17.00
CA SER A 212 2.36 24.49 -17.49
C SER A 212 2.05 23.90 -18.87
N GLU A 213 3.06 23.54 -19.62
CA GLU A 213 2.97 22.95 -20.97
C GLU A 213 2.57 21.47 -20.94
N MET A 214 2.84 20.77 -19.84
CA MET A 214 2.55 19.34 -19.71
C MET A 214 1.19 19.10 -19.05
N LEU A 215 0.50 18.08 -19.55
CA LEU A 215 -0.73 17.58 -18.94
C LEU A 215 -0.41 16.35 -18.08
N GLY A 216 -1.23 16.14 -17.07
CA GLY A 216 -1.18 14.96 -16.23
C GLY A 216 -2.57 14.49 -15.85
N VAL A 217 -2.65 13.22 -15.48
CA VAL A 217 -3.89 12.57 -15.03
C VAL A 217 -3.84 12.40 -13.53
N GLN A 218 -4.95 12.69 -12.87
CA GLN A 218 -5.12 12.35 -11.47
C GLN A 218 -5.52 10.87 -11.35
N LEU A 219 -4.64 10.07 -10.78
CA LEU A 219 -4.85 8.66 -10.49
C LEU A 219 -5.45 8.45 -9.10
N GLY A 220 -5.03 9.25 -8.13
CA GLY A 220 -5.33 9.04 -6.72
C GLY A 220 -6.61 9.73 -6.23
N PHE A 221 -7.21 9.14 -5.21
CA PHE A 221 -8.36 9.71 -4.53
C PHE A 221 -7.99 10.96 -3.73
N ALA A 222 -8.88 11.95 -3.68
CA ALA A 222 -8.63 13.17 -2.90
C ALA A 222 -8.63 12.92 -1.38
N GLU A 223 -9.24 11.81 -0.96
CA GLU A 223 -9.38 11.31 0.41
C GLU A 223 -8.25 10.34 0.82
N ALA A 224 -7.31 10.07 -0.11
CA ALA A 224 -6.11 9.30 0.16
C ALA A 224 -5.28 9.93 1.29
N GLY A 225 -4.50 9.09 1.97
CA GLY A 225 -3.54 9.52 2.98
C GLY A 225 -2.58 10.59 2.43
N PRO A 226 -2.02 11.48 3.27
CA PRO A 226 -1.22 12.61 2.80
C PRO A 226 0.00 12.19 1.97
N LEU A 227 0.58 11.02 2.25
CA LEU A 227 1.70 10.45 1.49
C LEU A 227 1.31 10.03 0.07
N PHE A 228 0.09 9.53 -0.11
CA PHE A 228 -0.41 8.98 -1.37
C PHE A 228 -1.16 10.02 -2.19
N ARG A 229 -1.76 11.03 -1.56
CA ARG A 229 -2.39 12.17 -2.24
C ARG A 229 -1.41 12.91 -3.17
N ASN A 230 -0.16 13.08 -2.75
CA ASN A 230 0.87 13.73 -3.57
C ASN A 230 1.39 12.83 -4.70
N GLN A 231 1.25 11.50 -4.56
CA GLN A 231 1.67 10.51 -5.56
C GLN A 231 0.54 10.18 -6.55
N GLY A 232 -0.69 10.58 -6.23
CA GLY A 232 -1.89 10.37 -7.05
C GLY A 232 -1.99 11.22 -8.31
N PHE A 233 -0.90 11.85 -8.76
CA PHE A 233 -0.87 12.64 -9.99
C PHE A 233 0.33 12.22 -10.83
N THR A 234 0.08 11.92 -12.11
CA THR A 234 1.10 11.46 -13.05
C THR A 234 1.10 12.32 -14.30
N VAL A 235 2.28 12.56 -14.87
CA VAL A 235 2.43 13.29 -16.13
C VAL A 235 2.19 12.34 -17.30
N LEU A 236 1.50 12.86 -18.32
CA LEU A 236 1.33 12.22 -19.62
C LEU A 236 2.49 12.67 -20.51
N ASN A 237 3.31 11.71 -20.95
CA ASN A 237 4.41 11.98 -21.87
C ASN A 237 4.03 11.48 -23.27
N SER A 238 4.53 12.17 -24.30
CA SER A 238 4.45 11.72 -25.70
C SER A 238 5.69 10.92 -26.07
N ASN A 239 5.50 9.81 -26.79
CA ASN A 239 6.54 9.12 -27.54
C ASN A 239 6.88 9.90 -28.83
N ASP A 240 7.91 9.45 -29.54
CA ASP A 240 8.34 10.06 -30.81
C ASP A 240 7.25 10.01 -31.90
N ASP A 241 6.34 9.03 -31.82
CA ASP A 241 5.17 8.89 -32.70
C ASP A 241 3.97 9.77 -32.29
N GLY A 242 4.06 10.48 -31.15
CA GLY A 242 2.96 11.24 -30.56
C GLY A 242 1.97 10.40 -29.74
N SER A 243 2.19 9.08 -29.62
CA SER A 243 1.43 8.23 -28.70
C SER A 243 1.75 8.57 -27.25
N LEU A 244 0.75 8.50 -26.39
CA LEU A 244 0.87 8.79 -24.98
C LEU A 244 1.37 7.57 -24.20
N TYR A 245 2.20 7.83 -23.20
CA TYR A 245 2.51 6.87 -22.16
C TYR A 245 2.60 7.56 -20.80
N LEU A 246 2.40 6.76 -19.75
CA LEU A 246 2.50 7.23 -18.37
C LEU A 246 3.96 7.31 -17.94
N HIS A 247 4.30 8.38 -17.23
CA HIS A 247 5.65 8.55 -16.70
C HIS A 247 6.14 7.31 -15.91
N GLN A 248 7.35 6.85 -16.26
CA GLN A 248 7.89 5.52 -15.95
C GLN A 248 7.88 5.11 -14.48
N ARG A 249 7.90 6.08 -13.54
CA ARG A 249 7.86 5.79 -12.09
C ARG A 249 6.58 5.06 -11.67
N VAL A 250 5.47 5.32 -12.34
CA VAL A 250 4.16 4.71 -12.04
C VAL A 250 3.95 3.45 -12.86
N ALA A 251 4.40 3.43 -14.12
CA ALA A 251 4.28 2.28 -15.02
C ALA A 251 5.11 1.06 -14.56
N ASN A 252 6.37 1.26 -14.13
CA ASN A 252 7.29 0.17 -13.76
C ASN A 252 7.14 -0.34 -12.32
N ARG A 253 6.25 0.22 -11.51
CA ARG A 253 6.10 -0.14 -10.09
C ARG A 253 4.66 -0.53 -9.74
N GLN A 254 3.99 -1.22 -10.64
CA GLN A 254 2.65 -1.74 -10.38
C GLN A 254 2.74 -2.83 -9.31
N LYS A 255 2.39 -2.45 -8.08
CA LYS A 255 2.31 -3.36 -6.94
C LYS A 255 0.88 -3.68 -6.64
N MET A 256 0.68 -4.80 -5.97
CA MET A 256 -0.64 -5.25 -5.60
C MET A 256 -0.61 -6.07 -4.32
N ILE A 257 -1.73 -6.07 -3.61
CA ILE A 257 -1.83 -6.83 -2.36
C ILE A 257 -2.16 -8.28 -2.65
N ARG A 258 -1.34 -9.17 -2.10
CA ARG A 258 -1.58 -10.61 -2.07
C ARG A 258 -1.99 -11.02 -0.67
N ILE A 259 -3.11 -11.74 -0.59
CA ILE A 259 -3.60 -12.33 0.66
C ILE A 259 -3.44 -13.84 0.59
N ARG A 260 -2.80 -14.41 1.60
CA ARG A 260 -2.56 -15.85 1.73
C ARG A 260 -3.10 -16.33 3.07
N ILE A 261 -3.63 -17.54 3.10
CA ILE A 261 -4.06 -18.22 4.32
C ILE A 261 -3.06 -19.33 4.57
N ALA A 262 -2.37 -19.28 5.71
CA ALA A 262 -1.43 -20.29 6.15
C ALA A 262 -2.03 -21.09 7.32
N GLN A 263 -1.83 -22.41 7.30
CA GLN A 263 -2.22 -23.33 8.37
C GLN A 263 -1.00 -24.17 8.72
N ASN A 264 -0.60 -24.18 10.00
CA ASN A 264 0.61 -24.88 10.46
C ASN A 264 1.87 -24.48 9.65
N GLY A 265 1.98 -23.20 9.28
CA GLY A 265 3.09 -22.68 8.48
C GLY A 265 3.08 -23.06 6.99
N LYS A 266 2.07 -23.79 6.49
CA LYS A 266 1.90 -24.10 5.07
C LYS A 266 0.81 -23.23 4.45
N ILE A 267 1.07 -22.68 3.27
CA ILE A 267 0.08 -21.87 2.54
C ILE A 267 -0.98 -22.81 1.98
N VAL A 268 -2.24 -22.62 2.38
CA VAL A 268 -3.37 -23.48 2.00
C VAL A 268 -4.33 -22.78 1.04
N GLY A 269 -4.30 -21.45 0.96
CA GLY A 269 -5.05 -20.69 -0.02
C GLY A 269 -4.43 -19.32 -0.30
N THR A 270 -4.62 -18.83 -1.53
CA THR A 270 -4.23 -17.48 -1.93
C THR A 270 -5.38 -16.83 -2.69
N ALA A 271 -5.62 -15.54 -2.47
CA ALA A 271 -6.63 -14.80 -3.22
C ALA A 271 -6.28 -14.81 -4.72
N ARG A 272 -7.29 -14.90 -5.59
CA ARG A 272 -7.07 -14.88 -7.04
C ARG A 272 -6.81 -13.45 -7.49
N LEU A 273 -5.73 -13.30 -8.23
CA LEU A 273 -5.41 -12.07 -8.92
C LEU A 273 -6.24 -11.98 -10.20
N ARG A 274 -6.75 -10.79 -10.51
CA ARG A 274 -7.33 -10.55 -11.83
C ARG A 274 -6.20 -10.57 -12.86
N SER A 275 -5.99 -11.72 -13.49
CA SER A 275 -5.18 -11.82 -14.70
C SER A 275 -5.99 -11.20 -15.85
N GLU A 276 -5.50 -10.10 -16.40
CA GLU A 276 -6.09 -9.49 -17.59
C GLU A 276 -5.56 -10.20 -18.84
N LEU A 277 -6.38 -10.16 -19.90
CA LEU A 277 -6.08 -10.73 -21.21
C LEU A 277 -4.85 -10.03 -21.79
N ARG A 278 -3.85 -10.83 -22.22
CA ARG A 278 -2.68 -10.33 -22.95
C ARG A 278 -3.13 -9.75 -24.30
N GLY A 279 -3.36 -8.44 -24.36
CA GLY A 279 -3.65 -7.68 -25.57
C GLY A 279 -2.76 -6.44 -25.67
N GLU A 280 -2.83 -5.74 -26.81
CA GLU A 280 -2.21 -4.43 -26.98
C GLU A 280 -2.80 -3.46 -25.95
N ARG A 281 -1.92 -2.87 -25.15
CA ARG A 281 -2.29 -2.08 -23.97
C ARG A 281 -2.68 -0.68 -24.40
N GLY A 282 -3.95 -0.31 -24.16
CA GLY A 282 -4.38 1.08 -24.25
C GLY A 282 -3.90 1.88 -23.03
N ILE A 283 -3.70 3.19 -23.21
CA ILE A 283 -3.29 4.06 -22.11
C ILE A 283 -4.29 4.07 -20.94
N GLU A 284 -5.58 3.90 -21.23
CA GLU A 284 -6.63 3.82 -20.22
C GLU A 284 -6.41 2.64 -19.26
N GLU A 285 -6.00 1.49 -19.78
CA GLU A 285 -5.69 0.33 -18.94
C GLU A 285 -4.48 0.61 -18.06
N ASP A 286 -3.45 1.25 -18.62
CA ASP A 286 -2.27 1.62 -17.85
C ASP A 286 -2.62 2.61 -16.73
N ILE A 287 -3.54 3.56 -16.98
CA ILE A 287 -4.07 4.50 -15.99
C ILE A 287 -4.86 3.73 -14.91
N SER A 288 -5.73 2.81 -15.31
CA SER A 288 -6.52 2.00 -14.38
C SER A 288 -5.64 1.14 -13.48
N ARG A 289 -4.61 0.49 -14.04
CA ARG A 289 -3.62 -0.29 -13.28
C ARG A 289 -2.80 0.57 -12.34
N ALA A 290 -2.38 1.75 -12.80
CA ALA A 290 -1.66 2.71 -11.97
C ALA A 290 -2.49 3.16 -10.77
N ARG A 291 -3.78 3.44 -10.97
CA ARG A 291 -4.73 3.74 -9.89
C ARG A 291 -4.87 2.58 -8.92
N ASP A 292 -5.10 1.37 -9.43
CA ASP A 292 -5.32 0.19 -8.60
C ASP A 292 -4.06 -0.17 -7.79
N SER A 293 -2.88 0.01 -8.38
CA SER A 293 -1.59 -0.12 -7.68
C SER A 293 -1.45 0.90 -6.57
N LEU A 294 -1.74 2.17 -6.83
CA LEU A 294 -1.66 3.21 -5.79
C LEU A 294 -2.63 2.91 -4.63
N PHE A 295 -3.83 2.43 -4.95
CA PHE A 295 -4.83 2.03 -3.97
C PHE A 295 -4.35 0.86 -3.11
N ASP A 296 -3.75 -0.17 -3.72
CA ASP A 296 -3.21 -1.33 -3.00
C ASP A 296 -1.97 -0.95 -2.16
N GLU A 297 -1.11 -0.03 -2.63
CA GLU A 297 -0.01 0.51 -1.81
C GLU A 297 -0.52 1.27 -0.58
N GLU A 298 -1.56 2.10 -0.74
CA GLU A 298 -2.16 2.84 0.37
C GLU A 298 -2.82 1.89 1.37
N LEU A 299 -3.59 0.91 0.88
CA LEU A 299 -4.22 -0.10 1.72
C LEU A 299 -3.18 -0.85 2.56
N PHE A 300 -2.06 -1.28 1.96
CA PHE A 300 -1.00 -1.95 2.69
C PHE A 300 -0.33 -1.04 3.73
N HIS A 301 -0.14 0.24 3.40
CA HIS A 301 0.42 1.22 4.32
C HIS A 301 -0.48 1.45 5.55
N GLU A 302 -1.78 1.67 5.34
CA GLU A 302 -2.74 1.85 6.43
C GLU A 302 -2.86 0.60 7.29
N MET A 303 -2.85 -0.59 6.68
CA MET A 303 -2.82 -1.86 7.40
C MET A 303 -1.57 -1.99 8.27
N ASN A 304 -0.40 -1.53 7.80
CA ASN A 304 0.83 -1.56 8.60
C ASN A 304 0.75 -0.63 9.82
N ILE A 305 0.19 0.58 9.66
CA ILE A 305 -0.02 1.51 10.78
C ILE A 305 -0.99 0.89 11.80
N GLU A 306 -2.09 0.32 11.33
CA GLU A 306 -3.05 -0.33 12.21
C GLU A 306 -2.48 -1.58 12.89
N ALA A 307 -1.70 -2.40 12.18
CA ALA A 307 -1.08 -3.61 12.72
C ALA A 307 -0.19 -3.31 13.93
N GLN A 308 0.53 -2.18 13.92
CA GLN A 308 1.32 -1.74 15.08
C GLN A 308 0.44 -1.51 16.32
N SER A 309 -0.75 -0.92 16.13
CA SER A 309 -1.73 -0.74 17.21
C SER A 309 -2.35 -2.05 17.72
N LEU A 310 -2.35 -3.10 16.90
CA LEU A 310 -2.97 -4.39 17.18
C LEU A 310 -1.99 -5.48 17.65
N THR A 311 -0.77 -5.09 18.02
CA THR A 311 0.28 -6.03 18.50
C THR A 311 -0.20 -6.84 19.72
N SER A 312 -0.99 -6.24 20.60
CA SER A 312 -1.57 -6.92 21.77
C SER A 312 -2.52 -8.07 21.41
N TYR A 313 -3.08 -8.08 20.21
CA TYR A 313 -3.96 -9.12 19.71
C TYR A 313 -3.22 -10.18 18.87
N GLY A 314 -1.89 -10.17 18.88
CA GLY A 314 -1.06 -11.14 18.17
C GLY A 314 -0.88 -10.84 16.68
N VAL A 315 -1.35 -9.69 16.19
CA VAL A 315 -1.01 -9.20 14.85
C VAL A 315 0.47 -8.85 14.84
N ARG A 316 1.23 -9.43 13.92
CA ARG A 316 2.69 -9.23 13.81
C ARG A 316 3.05 -8.77 12.42
N TRP A 317 3.97 -7.83 12.34
CA TRP A 317 4.60 -7.44 11.08
C TRP A 317 5.98 -8.09 11.02
N ARG A 318 6.23 -8.91 10.01
CA ARG A 318 7.50 -9.64 9.83
C ARG A 318 7.80 -9.81 8.34
N ASP A 319 9.05 -9.64 7.94
CA ASP A 319 9.54 -9.94 6.59
C ASP A 319 8.72 -9.24 5.46
N SER A 320 8.30 -7.99 5.70
CA SER A 320 7.40 -7.22 4.79
C SER A 320 6.01 -7.83 4.59
N THR A 321 5.57 -8.67 5.52
CA THR A 321 4.26 -9.33 5.52
C THR A 321 3.53 -9.08 6.85
N VAL A 322 2.23 -8.83 6.78
CA VAL A 322 1.38 -8.67 7.98
C VAL A 322 0.76 -10.03 8.29
N HIS A 323 1.09 -10.58 9.46
CA HIS A 323 0.54 -11.80 10.02
C HIS A 323 -0.64 -11.48 10.93
N ILE A 324 -1.83 -11.95 10.58
CA ILE A 324 -3.06 -11.79 11.36
C ILE A 324 -3.49 -13.16 11.86
N PRO A 325 -3.54 -13.42 13.17
CA PRO A 325 -3.98 -14.71 13.70
C PRO A 325 -5.49 -14.88 13.50
N MET A 326 -5.91 -16.07 13.09
CA MET A 326 -7.32 -16.47 13.10
C MET A 326 -7.57 -17.43 14.28
N VAL A 327 -8.31 -16.95 15.27
CA VAL A 327 -8.67 -17.67 16.50
C VAL A 327 -9.85 -18.60 16.26
N SER A 328 -10.71 -18.28 15.28
CA SER A 328 -11.93 -19.05 15.03
C SER A 328 -11.67 -20.42 14.38
N GLN A 329 -10.67 -20.51 13.51
CA GLN A 329 -10.30 -21.76 12.81
C GLN A 329 -9.30 -22.58 13.65
N SER A 330 -9.06 -23.85 13.27
CA SER A 330 -8.18 -24.79 13.98
C SER A 330 -6.86 -24.16 14.43
N ARG A 331 -6.24 -24.68 15.51
CA ARG A 331 -4.95 -24.22 16.05
C ARG A 331 -3.94 -23.97 14.90
N ASP A 332 -3.38 -22.76 14.88
CA ASP A 332 -2.33 -22.26 13.96
C ASP A 332 -2.76 -21.89 12.52
N THR A 333 -3.95 -21.32 12.33
CA THR A 333 -4.31 -20.59 11.10
C THR A 333 -3.98 -19.09 11.19
N GLU A 334 -3.26 -18.57 10.20
CA GLU A 334 -2.91 -17.15 10.08
C GLU A 334 -3.17 -16.63 8.66
N ILE A 335 -3.55 -15.35 8.56
CA ILE A 335 -3.67 -14.62 7.30
C ILE A 335 -2.37 -13.84 7.10
N LEU A 336 -1.73 -14.02 5.94
CA LEU A 336 -0.54 -13.30 5.51
C LEU A 336 -0.94 -12.29 4.44
N VAL A 337 -0.57 -11.04 4.65
CA VAL A 337 -0.81 -9.95 3.69
C VAL A 337 0.53 -9.37 3.25
N ASP A 338 0.79 -9.44 1.94
CA ASP A 338 2.03 -8.95 1.35
C ASP A 338 1.71 -7.96 0.22
N LEU A 339 2.65 -7.04 -0.05
CA LEU A 339 2.65 -6.19 -1.23
C LEU A 339 3.71 -6.71 -2.21
N ILE A 340 3.28 -7.20 -3.36
CA ILE A 340 4.16 -7.79 -4.39
C ILE A 340 4.09 -6.99 -5.69
N SER A 341 5.15 -7.06 -6.51
CA SER A 341 5.08 -6.57 -7.89
C SER A 341 4.12 -7.44 -8.69
N ARG A 342 3.43 -6.86 -9.67
CA ARG A 342 2.51 -7.62 -10.54
C ARG A 342 3.25 -8.71 -11.35
N GLU A 343 4.51 -8.49 -11.69
CA GLU A 343 5.35 -9.48 -12.39
C GLU A 343 5.63 -10.73 -11.54
N ASP A 344 5.84 -10.55 -10.23
CA ASP A 344 6.07 -11.66 -9.29
C ASP A 344 4.79 -12.46 -9.01
N ALA A 345 3.65 -11.83 -9.27
CA ALA A 345 2.33 -12.38 -9.02
C ALA A 345 1.96 -13.50 -9.99
N ASP A 346 2.35 -13.40 -11.25
CA ASP A 346 2.09 -14.39 -12.30
C ASP A 346 2.84 -15.71 -12.08
N ASN A 347 3.93 -15.69 -11.30
CA ASN A 347 4.80 -16.83 -11.05
C ASN A 347 4.36 -17.72 -9.86
N THR A 348 3.29 -17.35 -9.15
CA THR A 348 2.89 -18.06 -7.91
C THR A 348 1.79 -19.09 -8.17
N THR A 349 2.10 -20.39 -8.08
CA THR A 349 1.08 -21.46 -8.12
C THR A 349 0.20 -21.43 -6.88
N SER A 350 -1.11 -21.18 -7.03
CA SER A 350 -2.06 -21.05 -5.92
C SER A 350 -2.67 -22.39 -5.49
N PRO A 351 -2.61 -22.78 -4.21
CA PRO A 351 -3.40 -23.91 -3.69
C PRO A 351 -4.90 -23.56 -3.60
N GLU A 352 -5.78 -24.50 -3.98
CA GLU A 352 -7.22 -24.23 -4.23
C GLU A 352 -8.13 -24.24 -2.99
N ARG A 353 -7.72 -24.85 -1.87
CA ARG A 353 -8.65 -25.23 -0.78
C ARG A 353 -9.29 -24.06 -0.01
N PHE A 354 -8.71 -22.86 -0.05
CA PHE A 354 -9.22 -21.66 0.65
C PHE A 354 -9.21 -20.39 -0.21
N VAL A 355 -9.32 -20.55 -1.53
CA VAL A 355 -9.27 -19.42 -2.47
C VAL A 355 -10.44 -18.47 -2.27
N GLU A 356 -11.66 -19.00 -2.12
CA GLU A 356 -12.87 -18.17 -1.94
C GLU A 356 -12.79 -17.34 -0.66
N THR A 357 -12.36 -17.94 0.45
CA THR A 357 -12.18 -17.22 1.72
C THR A 357 -11.11 -16.15 1.62
N ALA A 358 -9.98 -16.43 0.99
CA ALA A 358 -8.93 -15.43 0.77
C ALA A 358 -9.42 -14.28 -0.12
N GLN A 359 -10.23 -14.59 -1.14
CA GLN A 359 -10.86 -13.60 -2.01
C GLN A 359 -11.86 -12.73 -1.25
N CYS A 360 -12.71 -13.32 -0.42
CA CYS A 360 -13.64 -12.58 0.42
C CYS A 360 -12.92 -11.66 1.40
N ILE A 361 -11.83 -12.11 2.03
CA ILE A 361 -11.02 -11.27 2.92
C ILE A 361 -10.41 -10.09 2.13
N ALA A 362 -9.92 -10.35 0.90
CA ALA A 362 -9.39 -9.30 0.04
C ALA A 362 -10.45 -8.26 -0.32
N THR A 363 -11.66 -8.69 -0.71
CA THR A 363 -12.74 -7.75 -1.02
C THR A 363 -13.18 -6.98 0.22
N ILE A 364 -13.25 -7.62 1.39
CA ILE A 364 -13.57 -6.95 2.66
C ILE A 364 -12.55 -5.84 2.96
N PHE A 365 -11.24 -6.09 2.85
CA PHE A 365 -10.24 -5.05 3.10
C PHE A 365 -10.36 -3.88 2.13
N LYS A 366 -10.60 -4.14 0.84
CA LYS A 366 -10.83 -3.07 -0.14
C LYS A 366 -12.08 -2.26 0.18
N VAL A 367 -13.17 -2.92 0.58
CA VAL A 367 -14.43 -2.26 0.98
C VAL A 367 -14.27 -1.43 2.25
N LEU A 368 -13.53 -1.94 3.25
CA LEU A 368 -13.22 -1.20 4.47
C LEU A 368 -12.32 0.02 4.17
N MET A 369 -11.40 -0.08 3.22
CA MET A 369 -10.61 1.07 2.77
C MET A 369 -11.48 2.16 2.16
N LEU A 370 -12.41 1.78 1.28
CA LEU A 370 -13.39 2.73 0.71
C LEU A 370 -14.26 3.36 1.81
N HIS A 371 -14.60 2.61 2.86
CA HIS A 371 -15.28 3.17 4.02
C HIS A 371 -14.43 4.25 4.71
N THR A 372 -13.13 4.01 4.89
CA THR A 372 -12.24 5.00 5.49
C THR A 372 -12.16 6.28 4.64
N TYR A 373 -12.16 6.17 3.30
CA TYR A 373 -12.26 7.34 2.41
C TYR A 373 -13.55 8.10 2.63
N ARG A 374 -14.68 7.40 2.74
CA ARG A 374 -15.97 8.04 3.05
C ARG A 374 -15.93 8.74 4.41
N GLN A 375 -15.32 8.14 5.43
CA GLN A 375 -15.16 8.79 6.73
C GLN A 375 -14.27 10.03 6.65
N ARG A 376 -13.16 9.97 5.91
CA ARG A 376 -12.26 11.11 5.68
C ARG A 376 -12.97 12.24 4.94
N LEU A 377 -13.78 11.91 3.93
CA LEU A 377 -14.62 12.87 3.21
C LEU A 377 -15.62 13.55 4.16
N LEU A 378 -16.34 12.77 4.97
CA LEU A 378 -17.31 13.28 5.93
C LEU A 378 -16.64 14.23 6.95
N ARG A 379 -15.44 13.88 7.44
CA ARG A 379 -14.64 14.74 8.33
C ARG A 379 -14.18 16.02 7.64
N ARG A 380 -13.82 15.95 6.36
CA ARG A 380 -13.42 17.13 5.57
C ARG A 380 -14.60 18.07 5.31
N SER A 381 -15.81 17.52 5.14
CA SER A 381 -17.04 18.31 4.96
C SER A 381 -17.60 18.87 6.28
N ALA A 382 -17.22 18.28 7.42
CA ALA A 382 -17.62 18.78 8.73
C ALA A 382 -16.86 20.08 9.07
N PRO A 383 -17.47 20.99 9.84
CA PRO A 383 -16.78 22.19 10.29
C PRO A 383 -15.52 21.79 11.08
N PRO A 384 -14.38 22.47 10.86
CA PRO A 384 -13.14 22.11 11.53
C PRO A 384 -13.33 22.22 13.05
N PRO A 385 -12.83 21.25 13.83
CA PRO A 385 -12.87 21.35 15.28
C PRO A 385 -12.10 22.59 15.75
N PRO A 386 -12.43 23.15 16.92
CA PRO A 386 -11.76 24.33 17.46
C PRO A 386 -10.24 24.09 17.54
N ILE A 387 -9.47 25.10 17.13
CA ILE A 387 -8.01 25.08 17.18
C ILE A 387 -7.59 24.86 18.63
N THR A 388 -6.97 23.73 18.91
CA THR A 388 -6.38 23.41 20.22
C THR A 388 -4.86 23.41 20.07
N GLU A 389 -4.14 23.80 21.12
CA GLU A 389 -2.66 23.88 21.09
C GLU A 389 -1.98 22.55 20.78
N ARG A 390 -2.68 21.42 21.01
CA ARG A 390 -2.20 20.08 20.67
C ARG A 390 -2.70 19.68 19.29
N ARG A 391 -1.75 19.48 18.36
CA ARG A 391 -2.01 18.86 17.07
C ARG A 391 -2.54 17.44 17.31
N ARG A 392 -3.83 17.21 17.03
CA ARG A 392 -4.41 15.87 17.08
C ARG A 392 -3.70 14.99 16.06
N GLY A 393 -3.32 13.79 16.47
CA GLY A 393 -2.88 12.76 15.53
C GLY A 393 -3.99 12.48 14.51
N GLY A 394 -3.61 12.18 13.27
CA GLY A 394 -4.58 11.73 12.28
C GLY A 394 -5.27 10.44 12.76
N PRO A 395 -6.57 10.26 12.52
CA PRO A 395 -7.25 9.01 12.85
C PRO A 395 -6.60 7.85 12.08
N VAL A 396 -6.22 6.79 12.80
CA VAL A 396 -5.74 5.55 12.20
C VAL A 396 -6.91 4.86 11.49
N ALA A 397 -6.69 4.41 10.25
CA ALA A 397 -7.68 3.62 9.53
C ALA A 397 -7.97 2.30 10.26
N THR A 398 -9.24 1.90 10.31
CA THR A 398 -9.67 0.62 10.93
C THR A 398 -10.05 -0.38 9.83
N ILE A 399 -9.08 -1.19 9.42
CA ILE A 399 -9.17 -2.14 8.31
C ILE A 399 -9.10 -3.59 8.84
N ILE A 400 -8.13 -3.89 9.70
CA ILE A 400 -7.89 -5.22 10.30
C ILE A 400 -8.83 -5.46 11.48
N ARG A 401 -9.06 -4.43 12.31
CA ARG A 401 -9.85 -4.53 13.55
C ARG A 401 -11.27 -5.07 13.36
N PRO A 402 -12.05 -4.68 12.34
CA PRO A 402 -13.39 -5.24 12.10
C PRO A 402 -13.36 -6.76 11.86
N LEU A 403 -12.41 -7.23 11.06
CA LEU A 403 -12.25 -8.65 10.76
C LEU A 403 -11.86 -9.42 12.02
N LEU A 404 -10.90 -8.89 12.78
CA LEU A 404 -10.43 -9.51 14.03
C LEU A 404 -11.54 -9.56 15.09
N ASN A 405 -12.36 -8.50 15.19
CA ASN A 405 -13.54 -8.46 16.05
C ASN A 405 -14.50 -9.61 15.73
N GLN A 406 -14.82 -9.79 14.45
CA GLN A 406 -15.72 -10.83 14.00
C GLN A 406 -15.12 -12.22 14.23
N ASP A 407 -13.82 -12.39 14.01
CA ASP A 407 -13.13 -13.66 14.24
C ASP A 407 -13.14 -14.05 15.72
N ILE A 408 -12.73 -13.14 16.61
CA ILE A 408 -12.78 -13.33 18.07
C ILE A 408 -14.21 -13.62 18.53
N HIS A 409 -15.20 -12.87 18.04
CA HIS A 409 -16.60 -13.10 18.37
C HIS A 409 -17.07 -14.49 17.93
N SER A 410 -16.74 -14.89 16.70
CA SER A 410 -17.12 -16.20 16.19
C SER A 410 -16.44 -17.34 16.95
N ALA A 411 -15.20 -17.17 17.40
CA ALA A 411 -14.50 -18.11 18.27
C ALA A 411 -15.20 -18.25 19.63
N ALA A 412 -15.59 -17.12 20.25
CA ALA A 412 -16.34 -17.12 21.51
C ALA A 412 -17.70 -17.82 21.36
N VAL A 413 -18.44 -17.55 20.29
CA VAL A 413 -19.73 -18.20 19.99
C VAL A 413 -19.56 -19.70 19.69
N ARG A 414 -18.48 -20.11 19.03
CA ARG A 414 -18.17 -21.54 18.84
C ARG A 414 -17.87 -22.21 20.17
N SER A 415 -17.06 -21.60 21.03
CA SER A 415 -16.77 -22.15 22.37
C SER A 415 -18.03 -22.31 23.22
N THR A 416 -18.96 -21.35 23.18
CA THR A 416 -20.23 -21.48 23.91
C THR A 416 -21.15 -22.53 23.29
N ARG A 417 -21.21 -22.61 21.95
CA ARG A 417 -21.96 -23.66 21.25
C ARG A 417 -21.42 -25.06 21.58
N ASP A 418 -20.11 -25.24 21.59
CA ASP A 418 -19.47 -26.51 21.94
C ASP A 418 -19.79 -26.91 23.37
N TYR A 419 -19.71 -25.95 24.32
CA TYR A 419 -20.11 -26.20 25.71
C TYR A 419 -21.60 -26.56 25.84
N LEU A 420 -22.50 -25.84 25.17
CA LEU A 420 -23.93 -26.12 25.21
C LEU A 420 -24.27 -27.48 24.56
N SER A 421 -23.58 -27.86 23.49
CA SER A 421 -23.74 -29.17 22.87
C SER A 421 -23.31 -30.31 23.81
N LYS A 422 -22.25 -30.10 24.61
CA LYS A 422 -21.81 -31.04 25.65
C LYS A 422 -22.86 -31.16 26.75
N LEU A 423 -23.39 -30.04 27.24
CA LEU A 423 -24.47 -30.06 28.23
C LEU A 423 -25.72 -30.76 27.72
N GLN A 424 -26.12 -30.50 26.46
CA GLN A 424 -27.27 -31.17 25.85
C GLN A 424 -27.09 -32.69 25.79
N GLN A 425 -25.88 -33.18 25.47
CA GLN A 425 -25.56 -34.61 25.51
C GLN A 425 -25.58 -35.20 26.93
N LEU A 426 -25.16 -34.44 27.95
CA LEU A 426 -25.21 -34.89 29.35
C LEU A 426 -26.66 -34.96 29.86
N PHE A 427 -27.47 -33.93 29.57
CA PHE A 427 -28.86 -33.88 30.00
C PHE A 427 -29.75 -34.88 29.28
N SER A 428 -29.51 -35.17 27.99
CA SER A 428 -30.27 -36.20 27.29
C SER A 428 -30.08 -37.59 27.88
N ARG A 429 -28.89 -37.91 28.41
CA ARG A 429 -28.62 -39.17 29.13
C ARG A 429 -29.26 -39.23 30.51
N ALA A 430 -29.29 -38.11 31.22
CA ALA A 430 -30.02 -38.00 32.49
C ALA A 430 -31.55 -37.94 32.30
N ASN A 431 -32.03 -37.96 31.05
CA ASN A 431 -33.43 -37.85 30.63
C ASN A 431 -34.10 -36.50 31.04
N ILE A 432 -33.35 -35.41 30.90
CA ILE A 432 -33.78 -34.03 31.17
C ILE A 432 -33.97 -33.28 29.85
N SER A 433 -35.13 -32.64 29.66
CA SER A 433 -35.41 -31.84 28.47
C SER A 433 -34.58 -30.54 28.47
N PHE A 434 -33.57 -30.47 27.60
CA PHE A 434 -32.70 -29.29 27.46
C PHE A 434 -32.45 -28.99 25.97
N SER A 435 -32.97 -27.88 25.46
CA SER A 435 -32.80 -27.43 24.08
C SER A 435 -32.33 -25.97 24.02
N PRO A 436 -31.01 -25.71 24.03
CA PRO A 436 -30.50 -24.34 23.97
C PRO A 436 -30.68 -23.75 22.57
N SER A 437 -30.97 -22.45 22.48
CA SER A 437 -31.06 -21.73 21.20
C SER A 437 -30.05 -20.59 21.16
N ILE A 438 -29.31 -20.47 20.06
CA ILE A 438 -28.31 -19.43 19.87
C ILE A 438 -28.75 -18.55 18.72
N SER A 439 -29.08 -17.30 19.03
CA SER A 439 -29.34 -16.26 18.02
C SER A 439 -28.04 -15.51 17.74
N THR A 440 -27.42 -15.85 16.62
CA THR A 440 -26.31 -15.07 16.06
C THR A 440 -26.85 -14.10 15.02
N PRO A 441 -26.41 -12.84 14.99
CA PRO A 441 -26.79 -11.92 13.91
C PRO A 441 -26.21 -12.47 12.59
N SER A 442 -27.06 -12.97 11.69
CA SER A 442 -26.62 -13.49 10.41
C SER A 442 -26.44 -12.36 9.39
N ILE A 443 -25.39 -12.44 8.58
CA ILE A 443 -25.13 -11.47 7.49
C ILE A 443 -26.28 -11.48 6.47
N SER A 444 -27.04 -12.58 6.37
CA SER A 444 -28.20 -12.72 5.48
C SER A 444 -29.38 -11.79 5.79
N SER A 445 -29.42 -11.14 6.96
CA SER A 445 -30.48 -10.17 7.30
C SER A 445 -30.13 -8.73 6.89
N VAL A 446 -28.92 -8.48 6.39
CA VAL A 446 -28.47 -7.15 5.96
C VAL A 446 -28.90 -6.95 4.51
N GLN A 447 -29.64 -5.86 4.24
CA GLN A 447 -30.10 -5.53 2.89
C GLN A 447 -28.91 -5.31 1.94
N ASN A 448 -29.13 -5.50 0.64
CA ASN A 448 -28.10 -5.60 -0.44
C ASN A 448 -27.19 -4.37 -0.66
N SER A 449 -27.15 -3.40 0.26
CA SER A 449 -26.29 -2.23 0.18
C SER A 449 -24.92 -2.50 0.82
N ALA A 450 -23.84 -2.16 0.11
CA ALA A 450 -22.48 -2.22 0.65
C ALA A 450 -22.31 -1.35 1.90
N GLY A 451 -23.08 -0.27 2.04
CA GLY A 451 -23.08 0.61 3.21
C GLY A 451 -23.53 -0.11 4.49
N ASP A 452 -24.57 -0.93 4.39
CA ASP A 452 -25.15 -1.64 5.53
C ASP A 452 -24.24 -2.80 5.97
N LEU A 453 -23.54 -3.43 5.01
CA LEU A 453 -22.52 -4.44 5.29
C LEU A 453 -21.31 -3.83 6.03
N ILE A 454 -20.85 -2.67 5.60
CA ILE A 454 -19.77 -1.95 6.27
C ILE A 454 -20.20 -1.55 7.68
N GLU A 455 -21.42 -1.03 7.84
CA GLU A 455 -21.94 -0.67 9.15
C GLU A 455 -22.07 -1.90 10.05
N TYR A 456 -22.51 -3.04 9.50
CA TYR A 456 -22.54 -4.31 10.21
C TYR A 456 -21.14 -4.77 10.67
N LEU A 457 -20.14 -4.68 9.81
CA LEU A 457 -18.75 -5.05 10.14
C LEU A 457 -18.11 -4.09 11.15
N ALA A 458 -18.45 -2.80 11.08
CA ALA A 458 -17.95 -1.78 12.01
C ALA A 458 -18.73 -1.75 13.34
N ARG A 459 -19.94 -2.31 13.39
CA ARG A 459 -20.76 -2.41 14.60
C ARG A 459 -20.19 -3.43 15.58
N ARG A 460 -20.47 -3.20 16.86
CA ARG A 460 -20.14 -4.12 17.95
C ARG A 460 -20.90 -5.44 17.75
N CYS A 461 -20.20 -6.57 17.70
CA CYS A 461 -20.84 -7.88 17.56
C CYS A 461 -21.55 -8.27 18.87
N VAL A 462 -22.85 -8.55 18.77
CA VAL A 462 -23.69 -9.00 19.88
C VAL A 462 -24.41 -10.28 19.46
N SER A 463 -24.18 -11.37 20.19
CA SER A 463 -24.92 -12.63 20.03
C SER A 463 -25.69 -12.93 21.31
N THR A 464 -26.93 -13.39 21.19
CA THR A 464 -27.77 -13.75 22.34
C THR A 464 -28.00 -15.26 22.36
N VAL A 465 -27.70 -15.87 23.51
CA VAL A 465 -27.83 -17.30 23.77
C VAL A 465 -28.95 -17.46 24.78
N THR A 466 -30.01 -18.20 24.44
CA THR A 466 -31.05 -18.59 25.39
C THR A 466 -30.82 -20.03 25.84
N VAL A 467 -30.71 -20.22 27.15
CA VAL A 467 -30.52 -21.51 27.80
C VAL A 467 -31.77 -21.80 28.64
N PRO A 468 -32.63 -22.75 28.25
CA PRO A 468 -33.78 -23.11 29.08
C PRO A 468 -33.31 -23.79 30.36
N LEU A 469 -33.97 -23.48 31.48
CA LEU A 469 -33.71 -24.15 32.75
C LEU A 469 -34.32 -25.57 32.73
N PRO A 470 -33.62 -26.60 33.26
CA PRO A 470 -34.10 -27.98 33.39
C PRO A 470 -35.51 -28.14 33.98
N SER A 471 -35.89 -27.25 34.89
CA SER A 471 -37.19 -27.25 35.57
C SER A 471 -38.37 -26.77 34.72
N SER A 472 -38.15 -26.28 33.49
CA SER A 472 -39.12 -25.59 32.63
C SER A 472 -39.69 -24.27 33.19
N VAL A 473 -39.18 -23.77 34.33
CA VAL A 473 -39.69 -22.57 35.02
C VAL A 473 -39.12 -21.25 34.46
N GLY A 474 -38.14 -21.30 33.53
CA GLY A 474 -37.65 -20.09 32.85
C GLY A 474 -36.49 -20.29 31.87
N GLU A 475 -36.10 -19.20 31.21
CA GLU A 475 -35.00 -19.18 30.22
C GLU A 475 -33.89 -18.19 30.64
N LEU A 476 -32.68 -18.69 30.81
CA LEU A 476 -31.49 -17.87 31.03
C LEU A 476 -31.05 -17.24 29.71
N LYS A 477 -30.83 -15.91 29.69
CA LYS A 477 -30.34 -15.19 28.50
C LYS A 477 -28.90 -14.75 28.72
N VAL A 478 -27.99 -15.21 27.87
CA VAL A 478 -26.59 -14.79 27.86
C VAL A 478 -26.35 -13.92 26.63
N GLU A 479 -25.99 -12.66 26.82
CA GLU A 479 -25.54 -11.78 25.76
C GLU A 479 -24.01 -11.77 25.70
N LEU A 480 -23.46 -12.27 24.60
CA LEU A 480 -22.04 -12.22 24.30
C LEU A 480 -21.75 -10.94 23.52
N ARG A 481 -21.01 -10.01 24.11
CA ARG A 481 -20.63 -8.75 23.48
C ARG A 481 -19.12 -8.71 23.29
N THR A 482 -18.68 -8.63 22.04
CA THR A 482 -17.25 -8.49 21.73
C THR A 482 -17.01 -7.09 21.17
N SER A 483 -16.09 -6.35 21.78
CA SER A 483 -15.64 -5.06 21.26
C SER A 483 -14.14 -4.93 21.38
N LEU A 484 -13.48 -4.74 20.25
CA LEU A 484 -12.23 -4.02 20.18
C LEU A 484 -12.58 -2.52 20.15
N PRO A 485 -12.04 -1.70 21.08
CA PRO A 485 -12.31 -0.26 21.09
C PRO A 485 -11.97 0.32 19.73
N PHE A 486 -12.90 1.06 19.13
CA PHE A 486 -12.79 1.54 17.74
C PHE A 486 -12.16 2.94 17.64
N THR A 487 -11.95 3.63 18.76
CA THR A 487 -11.43 5.02 18.81
C THR A 487 -10.73 5.34 20.13
N ASP A 488 -9.63 6.09 20.06
CA ASP A 488 -9.03 6.80 21.20
C ASP A 488 -9.89 8.00 21.69
N GLU A 489 -11.04 8.25 21.07
CA GLU A 489 -11.95 9.37 21.38
C GLU A 489 -13.20 8.95 22.20
N GLU A 490 -13.15 7.89 23.00
CA GLU A 490 -14.10 7.78 24.11
C GLU A 490 -13.69 8.78 25.21
N LYS A 491 -14.56 9.78 25.39
CA LYS A 491 -14.47 10.91 26.34
C LYS A 491 -13.70 10.58 27.64
N PRO A 492 -12.89 11.52 28.20
CA PRO A 492 -12.32 11.38 29.54
C PRO A 492 -13.42 11.59 30.60
N GLY A 493 -14.30 10.60 30.74
CA GLY A 493 -15.14 10.44 31.91
C GLY A 493 -14.30 9.78 33.00
N PHE A 494 -13.66 10.61 33.82
CA PHE A 494 -12.87 10.17 34.98
C PHE A 494 -13.71 9.26 35.89
N ARG A 495 -13.44 7.96 35.87
CA ARG A 495 -13.61 7.06 37.01
C ARG A 495 -12.35 6.22 37.14
N PRO A 496 -11.49 6.49 38.14
CA PRO A 496 -10.33 5.68 38.41
C PRO A 496 -10.75 4.53 39.31
N GLN A 497 -10.99 3.36 38.73
CA GLN A 497 -10.79 2.13 39.49
C GLN A 497 -10.37 0.99 38.55
N ASP A 498 -9.13 0.58 38.78
CA ASP A 498 -8.48 -0.65 38.35
C ASP A 498 -8.11 -0.78 36.86
N ARG A 499 -7.00 -0.11 36.54
CA ARG A 499 -6.09 -0.49 35.45
C ARG A 499 -5.45 -1.84 35.79
N GLN A 500 -6.10 -2.93 35.40
CA GLN A 500 -5.41 -4.19 35.11
C GLN A 500 -5.82 -4.71 33.73
N ALA A 501 -4.83 -4.63 32.83
CA ALA A 501 -4.63 -5.37 31.60
C ALA A 501 -5.56 -5.15 30.39
N ASP A 502 -4.91 -4.72 29.31
CA ASP A 502 -5.31 -4.75 27.90
C ASP A 502 -5.60 -6.19 27.39
N GLN A 503 -6.54 -6.88 28.00
CA GLN A 503 -6.99 -8.20 27.58
C GLN A 503 -8.32 -8.09 26.84
N THR A 504 -8.47 -8.87 25.78
CA THR A 504 -9.67 -9.06 24.96
C THR A 504 -10.96 -8.96 25.77
N SER A 505 -11.62 -7.80 25.77
CA SER A 505 -12.84 -7.59 26.51
C SER A 505 -14.03 -8.16 25.73
N THR A 506 -14.16 -9.50 25.75
CA THR A 506 -15.44 -10.15 25.45
C THR A 506 -16.30 -10.00 26.70
N GLU A 507 -17.08 -8.93 26.77
CA GLU A 507 -18.04 -8.72 27.84
C GLU A 507 -19.17 -9.75 27.70
N CYS A 508 -19.28 -10.66 28.66
CA CYS A 508 -20.40 -11.59 28.73
C CYS A 508 -21.43 -11.04 29.73
N LYS A 509 -22.63 -10.70 29.26
CA LYS A 509 -23.73 -10.20 30.08
C LYS A 509 -24.75 -11.30 30.30
N LEU A 510 -24.93 -11.72 31.55
CA LEU A 510 -25.91 -12.72 31.93
C LEU A 510 -27.18 -12.03 32.44
N LEU A 511 -28.32 -12.34 31.84
CA LEU A 511 -29.65 -11.89 32.20
C LEU A 511 -30.41 -13.03 32.87
N LEU A 512 -30.66 -12.88 34.17
CA LEU A 512 -31.25 -13.90 35.04
C LEU A 512 -32.78 -13.76 35.17
N PRO A 513 -33.57 -14.82 34.93
CA PRO A 513 -35.00 -14.83 35.21
C PRO A 513 -35.29 -14.67 36.70
N ARG A 514 -36.45 -14.08 37.04
CA ARG A 514 -36.87 -13.90 38.45
C ARG A 514 -36.85 -15.21 39.25
N ALA A 515 -37.24 -16.33 38.63
CA ALA A 515 -37.22 -17.65 39.26
C ALA A 515 -35.80 -18.10 39.64
N ALA A 516 -34.79 -17.81 38.82
CA ALA A 516 -33.39 -18.10 39.12
C ALA A 516 -32.82 -17.15 40.20
N VAL A 517 -33.32 -15.91 40.25
CA VAL A 517 -32.91 -14.92 41.26
C VAL A 517 -33.41 -15.30 42.65
N SER A 518 -34.63 -15.83 42.77
CA SER A 518 -35.16 -16.34 44.04
C SER A 518 -34.38 -17.55 44.56
N LEU A 519 -33.90 -18.43 43.67
CA LEU A 519 -33.13 -19.63 44.03
C LEU A 519 -31.71 -19.33 44.53
N MET A 520 -31.17 -18.15 44.23
CA MET A 520 -29.83 -17.73 44.68
C MET A 520 -29.87 -16.87 45.96
N GLY A 521 -31.04 -16.69 46.59
CA GLY A 521 -31.18 -15.88 47.80
C GLY A 521 -30.83 -14.38 47.63
N LEU A 522 -30.77 -13.88 46.39
CA LEU A 522 -30.32 -12.51 46.08
C LEU A 522 -31.39 -11.42 46.35
N THR A 523 -32.46 -11.73 47.08
CA THR A 523 -33.62 -10.86 47.29
C THR A 523 -33.41 -9.75 48.32
N ALA A 524 -32.31 -9.74 49.07
CA ALA A 524 -32.14 -8.85 50.22
C ALA A 524 -31.70 -7.39 49.92
N SER A 525 -31.44 -6.99 48.66
CA SER A 525 -30.83 -5.67 48.38
C SER A 525 -31.57 -4.75 47.40
N MET A 526 -32.81 -5.03 46.97
CA MET A 526 -33.49 -4.19 45.98
C MET A 526 -34.98 -3.99 46.28
N GLU A 527 -35.28 -3.20 47.31
CA GLU A 527 -36.56 -2.50 47.42
C GLU A 527 -36.58 -1.33 46.41
N SER A 528 -36.80 -1.61 45.12
CA SER A 528 -37.37 -0.59 44.24
C SER A 528 -38.16 -1.24 43.12
N SER A 529 -39.47 -1.17 43.30
CA SER A 529 -40.54 -1.17 42.29
C SER A 529 -40.06 -0.82 40.86
N LYS A 530 -40.00 -1.86 40.02
CA LYS A 530 -40.04 -1.93 38.53
C LYS A 530 -39.00 -2.94 38.00
N ALA A 531 -39.39 -4.22 38.01
CA ALA A 531 -39.03 -5.26 37.05
C ALA A 531 -37.67 -5.16 36.32
N LYS A 532 -36.54 -5.11 37.03
CA LYS A 532 -35.23 -5.27 36.39
C LYS A 532 -34.76 -6.72 36.52
N VAL A 533 -34.64 -7.39 35.38
CA VAL A 533 -33.84 -8.60 35.19
C VAL A 533 -32.46 -8.34 35.80
N LEU A 534 -31.99 -9.19 36.73
CA LEU A 534 -30.65 -9.02 37.27
C LEU A 534 -29.64 -9.28 36.17
N GLN A 535 -28.77 -8.29 35.94
CA GLN A 535 -27.71 -8.34 34.95
C GLN A 535 -26.36 -8.44 35.65
N ARG A 536 -25.58 -9.47 35.32
CA ARG A 536 -24.20 -9.64 35.80
C ARG A 536 -23.24 -9.69 34.62
N THR A 537 -22.13 -8.95 34.70
CA THR A 537 -21.09 -8.90 33.68
C THR A 537 -19.91 -9.77 34.08
N PHE A 538 -19.38 -10.54 33.14
CA PHE A 538 -18.20 -11.39 33.29
C PHE A 538 -17.16 -11.01 32.23
N TYR A 539 -15.88 -11.06 32.62
CA TYR A 539 -14.74 -10.74 31.75
C TYR A 539 -14.01 -11.99 31.25
N SER A 540 -14.23 -13.13 31.90
CA SER A 540 -13.72 -14.44 31.47
C SER A 540 -14.88 -15.37 31.08
N MET A 541 -14.73 -16.04 29.95
CA MET A 541 -15.66 -17.08 29.52
C MET A 541 -15.71 -18.23 30.53
N GLN A 542 -14.58 -18.58 31.17
CA GLN A 542 -14.55 -19.66 32.15
C GLN A 542 -15.36 -19.33 33.42
N GLU A 543 -15.29 -18.07 33.88
CA GLU A 543 -16.08 -17.60 35.02
C GLU A 543 -17.58 -17.66 34.70
N LEU A 544 -17.97 -17.17 33.52
CA LEU A 544 -19.34 -17.26 33.04
C LEU A 544 -19.83 -18.72 33.03
N LEU A 545 -19.06 -19.64 32.45
CA LEU A 545 -19.43 -21.05 32.37
C LEU A 545 -19.56 -21.70 33.75
N SER A 546 -18.63 -21.44 34.67
CA SER A 546 -18.72 -21.92 36.05
C SER A 546 -19.95 -21.39 36.80
N TYR A 547 -20.35 -20.15 36.50
CA TYR A 547 -21.54 -19.54 37.09
C TYR A 547 -22.83 -20.15 36.52
N VAL A 548 -22.85 -20.42 35.21
CA VAL A 548 -23.96 -21.15 34.55
C VAL A 548 -24.07 -22.57 35.10
N ASP A 549 -22.95 -23.29 35.28
CA ASP A 549 -22.90 -24.62 35.90
C ASP A 549 -23.54 -24.61 37.31
N ASN A 550 -23.22 -23.61 38.13
CA ASN A 550 -23.79 -23.47 39.48
C ASN A 550 -25.30 -23.21 39.45
N ILE A 551 -25.78 -22.35 38.53
CA ILE A 551 -27.22 -22.08 38.39
C ILE A 551 -27.97 -23.34 37.95
N LEU A 552 -27.40 -24.11 37.02
CA LEU A 552 -28.00 -25.36 36.58
C LEU A 552 -28.03 -26.40 37.70
N ALA A 553 -26.97 -26.50 38.52
CA ALA A 553 -26.95 -27.39 39.67
C ALA A 553 -28.02 -27.01 40.72
N LEU A 554 -28.19 -25.71 40.98
CA LEU A 554 -29.24 -25.19 41.86
C LEU A 554 -30.64 -25.50 41.33
N ASP A 555 -30.90 -25.27 40.04
CA ASP A 555 -32.21 -25.56 39.44
C ASP A 555 -32.55 -27.05 39.48
N ILE A 556 -31.57 -27.93 39.24
CA ILE A 556 -31.77 -29.39 39.31
C ILE A 556 -32.07 -29.81 40.76
N ALA A 557 -31.32 -29.32 41.74
CA ALA A 557 -31.55 -29.64 43.15
C ALA A 557 -32.92 -29.13 43.62
N HIS A 558 -33.19 -27.85 43.46
CA HIS A 558 -34.38 -27.21 44.02
C HIS A 558 -35.67 -27.52 43.28
N ASN A 559 -35.64 -27.60 41.94
CA ASN A 559 -36.87 -27.73 41.15
C ASN A 559 -37.07 -29.12 40.54
N VAL A 560 -36.00 -29.88 40.26
CA VAL A 560 -36.13 -31.24 39.67
C VAL A 560 -36.13 -32.32 40.75
N ILE A 561 -35.29 -32.20 41.79
CA ILE A 561 -35.20 -33.18 42.88
C ILE A 561 -36.24 -32.87 43.95
N ALA A 562 -36.35 -31.64 44.45
CA ALA A 562 -37.35 -31.34 45.50
C ALA A 562 -38.81 -31.44 45.01
N SER A 563 -39.08 -31.36 43.70
CA SER A 563 -40.42 -31.59 43.16
C SER A 563 -40.84 -33.07 43.09
N MET A 564 -39.92 -34.01 43.38
CA MET A 564 -40.25 -35.44 43.39
C MET A 564 -41.11 -35.85 44.58
N ASP A 565 -40.98 -35.17 45.74
CA ASP A 565 -41.78 -35.43 46.94
C ASP A 565 -41.94 -34.15 47.79
N ASN A 566 -43.16 -33.89 48.26
CA ASN A 566 -43.53 -32.67 48.99
C ASN A 566 -42.83 -32.54 50.36
N MET A 567 -42.21 -33.61 50.86
CA MET A 567 -41.51 -33.61 52.16
C MET A 567 -40.03 -33.23 52.06
N TRP A 568 -39.49 -32.97 50.87
CA TRP A 568 -38.08 -32.65 50.70
C TRP A 568 -37.85 -31.15 50.83
N THR A 569 -36.91 -30.77 51.68
CA THR A 569 -36.54 -29.37 51.88
C THR A 569 -35.20 -29.09 51.22
N ALA A 570 -35.19 -28.16 50.29
CA ALA A 570 -33.97 -27.67 49.65
C ALA A 570 -33.35 -26.54 50.47
N THR A 571 -32.02 -26.49 50.54
CA THR A 571 -31.27 -25.49 51.32
C THR A 571 -31.11 -24.22 50.50
N GLU A 572 -31.47 -23.05 51.05
CA GLU A 572 -31.67 -21.80 50.29
C GLU A 572 -30.46 -21.27 49.48
N GLN A 573 -29.23 -21.73 49.74
CA GLN A 573 -28.01 -21.18 49.12
C GLN A 573 -27.12 -22.22 48.43
N ASP A 574 -27.33 -23.51 48.70
CA ASP A 574 -26.52 -24.60 48.16
C ASP A 574 -27.37 -25.50 47.26
N ALA A 575 -26.72 -26.20 46.32
CA ALA A 575 -27.36 -27.24 45.50
C ALA A 575 -27.56 -28.53 46.32
N GLU A 576 -28.16 -28.39 47.51
CA GLU A 576 -28.37 -29.45 48.49
C GLU A 576 -29.86 -29.61 48.84
N VAL A 577 -30.36 -30.85 48.74
CA VAL A 577 -31.72 -31.23 49.13
C VAL A 577 -31.66 -32.23 50.26
N THR A 578 -32.42 -31.99 51.33
CA THR A 578 -32.53 -32.92 52.46
C THR A 578 -33.87 -33.65 52.41
N ALA A 579 -33.80 -34.98 52.42
CA ALA A 579 -34.95 -35.86 52.46
C ALA A 579 -35.02 -36.59 53.82
N PRO A 580 -36.19 -36.61 54.50
CA PRO A 580 -36.38 -37.42 55.70
C PRO A 580 -36.40 -38.92 55.32
N ALA A 581 -35.66 -39.76 56.05
CA ALA A 581 -35.67 -41.20 55.79
C ALA A 581 -37.04 -41.83 56.11
N THR A 582 -37.59 -42.56 55.15
CA THR A 582 -38.81 -43.37 55.30
C THR A 582 -38.49 -44.66 56.04
N GLY A 583 -38.60 -44.64 57.39
CA GLY A 583 -38.66 -45.84 58.21
C GLY A 583 -37.62 -45.93 59.35
N GLY A 584 -38.11 -46.00 60.59
CA GLY A 584 -37.34 -46.34 61.79
C GLY A 584 -37.13 -45.17 62.77
N GLU A 585 -37.28 -45.44 64.08
CA GLU A 585 -37.39 -44.50 65.22
C GLU A 585 -36.19 -43.54 65.47
N ARG A 586 -35.26 -43.39 64.53
CA ARG A 586 -34.26 -42.32 64.53
C ARG A 586 -34.36 -41.54 63.22
N LYS A 587 -34.64 -40.24 63.32
CA LYS A 587 -34.71 -39.28 62.21
C LYS A 587 -33.37 -39.21 61.46
N ALA A 588 -33.09 -40.18 60.60
CA ALA A 588 -31.96 -40.12 59.68
C ALA A 588 -32.34 -39.22 58.51
N THR A 589 -31.48 -38.27 58.18
CA THR A 589 -31.65 -37.35 57.04
C THR A 589 -30.70 -37.76 55.92
N THR A 590 -31.22 -37.93 54.70
CA THR A 590 -30.39 -38.14 53.51
C THR A 590 -30.20 -36.79 52.82
N ARG A 591 -28.96 -36.36 52.63
CA ARG A 591 -28.62 -35.14 51.90
C ARG A 591 -28.18 -35.51 50.49
N PHE A 592 -28.77 -34.88 49.48
CA PHE A 592 -28.37 -34.97 48.08
C PHE A 592 -27.64 -33.69 47.68
N ILE A 593 -26.43 -33.81 47.15
CA ILE A 593 -25.60 -32.70 46.67
C ILE A 593 -25.46 -32.86 45.16
N VAL A 594 -25.94 -31.87 44.40
CA VAL A 594 -25.83 -31.84 42.94
C VAL A 594 -24.65 -30.95 42.57
N SER A 595 -23.76 -31.47 41.74
CA SER A 595 -22.73 -30.67 41.07
C SER A 595 -22.83 -30.86 39.57
N CYS A 596 -22.94 -29.75 38.85
CA CYS A 596 -22.95 -29.73 37.39
C CYS A 596 -21.62 -29.16 36.92
N GLY A 597 -21.05 -29.75 35.89
CA GLY A 597 -19.84 -29.23 35.24
C GLY A 597 -19.82 -29.62 33.77
N SER A 598 -19.00 -28.91 32.99
CA SER A 598 -18.87 -29.10 31.53
C SER A 598 -18.60 -30.55 31.06
N ALA A 599 -18.11 -31.44 31.93
CA ALA A 599 -17.76 -32.82 31.60
C ALA A 599 -18.53 -33.89 32.40
N SER A 600 -19.21 -33.51 33.48
CA SER A 600 -19.87 -34.45 34.38
C SER A 600 -21.01 -33.81 35.15
N LEU A 601 -22.15 -34.49 35.22
CA LEU A 601 -23.16 -34.23 36.25
C LEU A 601 -22.93 -35.24 37.37
N ARG A 602 -22.78 -34.80 38.62
CA ARG A 602 -22.54 -35.69 39.75
C ARG A 602 -23.56 -35.43 40.85
N LEU A 603 -24.28 -36.49 41.22
CA LEU A 603 -25.16 -36.55 42.37
C LEU A 603 -24.44 -37.31 43.49
N ARG A 604 -24.14 -36.64 44.59
CA ARG A 604 -23.63 -37.29 45.81
C ARG A 604 -24.73 -37.36 46.84
N TRP A 605 -24.77 -38.42 47.63
CA TRP A 605 -25.67 -38.46 48.78
C TRP A 605 -24.96 -38.93 50.04
N LYS A 606 -25.41 -38.39 51.18
CA LYS A 606 -24.91 -38.71 52.50
C LYS A 606 -26.08 -38.90 53.45
N ARG A 607 -26.18 -40.08 54.06
CA ARG A 607 -27.18 -40.38 55.10
C ARG A 607 -26.58 -40.09 56.48
N ASP A 608 -27.22 -39.22 57.25
CA ASP A 608 -26.77 -38.86 58.59
C ASP A 608 -26.97 -40.05 59.55
N GLY A 609 -25.87 -40.79 59.77
CA GLY A 609 -25.78 -41.97 60.64
C GLY A 609 -25.34 -43.23 59.89
N LYS A 610 -24.05 -43.65 60.05
CA LYS A 610 -23.38 -44.89 59.57
C LYS A 610 -23.97 -45.61 58.33
N GLY A 611 -24.50 -44.88 57.35
CA GLY A 611 -25.05 -45.40 56.11
C GLY A 611 -24.05 -45.24 54.96
N PRO A 612 -24.21 -46.01 53.86
CA PRO A 612 -23.34 -45.88 52.70
C PRO A 612 -23.53 -44.51 52.04
N SER A 613 -22.48 -43.70 52.01
CA SER A 613 -22.39 -42.55 51.11
C SER A 613 -22.08 -43.04 49.70
N GLY A 614 -22.85 -42.60 48.71
CA GLY A 614 -22.63 -42.94 47.32
C GLY A 614 -22.57 -41.71 46.43
N SER A 615 -22.05 -41.90 45.22
CA SER A 615 -22.06 -40.87 44.18
C SER A 615 -22.33 -41.53 42.84
N VAL A 616 -23.26 -40.98 42.09
CA VAL A 616 -23.47 -41.31 40.68
C VAL A 616 -22.97 -40.14 39.85
N GLU A 617 -22.21 -40.46 38.81
CA GLU A 617 -21.65 -39.49 37.89
C GLU A 617 -22.07 -39.85 36.48
N TRP A 618 -22.83 -38.94 35.86
CA TRP A 618 -23.12 -38.98 34.43
C TRP A 618 -21.99 -38.29 33.71
N THR A 619 -21.27 -39.05 32.88
CA THR A 619 -20.19 -38.58 32.03
C THR A 619 -20.50 -38.91 30.58
N ARG A 620 -19.65 -38.43 29.66
CA ARG A 620 -19.77 -38.73 28.23
C ARG A 620 -19.61 -40.23 27.89
N GLU A 621 -19.11 -41.05 28.81
CA GLU A 621 -18.88 -42.49 28.60
C GLU A 621 -19.71 -43.39 29.55
N LYS A 622 -20.25 -42.85 30.65
CA LYS A 622 -20.97 -43.63 31.67
C LYS A 622 -22.23 -42.91 32.15
N GLY A 623 -23.32 -43.67 32.34
CA GLY A 623 -24.54 -43.22 33.01
C GLY A 623 -25.79 -43.27 32.13
N ASP A 624 -26.37 -44.47 31.97
CA ASP A 624 -27.62 -44.69 31.23
C ASP A 624 -28.86 -44.69 32.13
N GLU A 625 -28.68 -44.51 33.44
CA GLU A 625 -29.77 -44.49 34.41
C GLU A 625 -30.37 -43.08 34.49
N ALA A 626 -31.71 -42.99 34.41
CA ALA A 626 -32.38 -41.70 34.52
C ALA A 626 -32.17 -41.11 35.92
N LEU A 627 -31.98 -39.78 36.02
CA LEU A 627 -31.77 -39.11 37.31
C LEU A 627 -32.86 -39.46 38.33
N ARG A 628 -34.11 -39.56 37.86
CA ARG A 628 -35.27 -39.94 38.69
C ARG A 628 -35.17 -41.36 39.25
N GLU A 629 -34.70 -42.31 38.45
CA GLU A 629 -34.57 -43.71 38.85
C GLU A 629 -33.45 -43.90 39.88
N VAL A 630 -32.33 -43.17 39.73
CA VAL A 630 -31.22 -43.19 40.68
C VAL A 630 -31.65 -42.63 42.03
N VAL A 631 -32.38 -41.52 42.03
CA VAL A 631 -32.90 -40.91 43.26
C VAL A 631 -33.91 -41.83 43.95
N GLN A 632 -34.83 -42.46 43.20
CA GLN A 632 -35.78 -43.43 43.75
C GLN A 632 -35.10 -44.66 44.35
N ARG A 633 -34.05 -45.19 43.70
CA ARG A 633 -33.26 -46.33 44.19
C ARG A 633 -32.52 -46.04 45.50
N VAL A 634 -32.05 -44.81 45.68
CA VAL A 634 -31.35 -44.41 46.93
C VAL A 634 -32.33 -44.25 48.11
N MET A 635 -33.61 -43.99 47.80
CA MET A 635 -34.67 -43.79 48.79
C MET A 635 -35.40 -45.09 49.18
N SER A 636 -35.52 -46.06 48.25
CA SER A 636 -35.95 -47.44 48.54
C SER A 636 -34.91 -48.21 49.33
#